data_AF-A0A9D7VL48-F1
#
_entry.id   AF-A0A9D7VL48-F1
#
_cell.length_a   1.000
_cell.length_b   1.000
_cell.length_c   1.000
_cell.angle_alpha   90.00
_cell.angle_beta   90.00
_cell.angle_gamma   90.00
#
_symmetry.space_group_name_H-M   'P 1'
#
loop_
_entity.id
_entity.type
_entity.pdbx_description
1 polymer ?
#
loop_
_entity_poly.entity_id
_entity_poly.type
_entity_poly.pdbx_seq_one_letter_code
_entity_poly.pdbx_strand_id
1 'polypeptide(L)'
;MTQGIYQFPQPSLENFINGIASHHWEDWQSSAVSEKIISCNVRTLTDPREVDKALNRNTKSRHKHSNNLIPCWMVSGIDPLTGENTLEGVQIKPDVSPVGKDGRLQKYLGASDSGASPLFLNNGIEGYWQEILADKSIPIVITEGAKKAGAGLTINLPTISLPGVSTCRKHGRLHRWIEAFAGFGRVFYLCFDADILDKRPVQLALINLARDLTATGSKVMIIQLPSVGLKGMDDFIAAKGEEAFKQLIEEALTIEEWRKAWEEKRKNDTEYDDEERTSKVYRAYKIIKDGWGENLRLNQLKNIIELDTQKIDLNQLRLYIALEFDMDVQIGDGQAIVEAIASRNAYHPVVEYLDEVSARYSTVDPSILDTLATKYFGTSDPLHNIYLKKMLISAVARARRPGCKVDTALILVGAQGLNKSSFWRELFGGDWFTDELSDGNERDELMKLHQFWGLEIPEIEHMYKRKDISSIKKFMSSSVDAFRAPYAREVKEHPRACVLVGTSNETELLNDPTGNRRFWIIPVLEDVPIDIEQLSRERDLIWAAANALYEKGHQWWLSPAESKLHNEASKDFQSVDPWTELVLAYARHQRETTTNEILKTALGIEPGRQEMAAAKRVSAILRSNGWEQVRRRIEGSCPHVWVEKKKSWGKQADLGGSGGSMSQALQQDTEQDETILEIQKSWGKQADLGGSGGSASQSLQKCTENGQNDPPSDQQRRITSQPLRGETSETCDPPVIRLDPPTLPNFFSDESKSLSEGDDPSPTSESSSVCPEKCEYYKELRIKPFVFKLESDFGAVQVSAEPFHKFKNGQSKVWLTFQTPDGQTLTKIIKTMLDKKTLPRFAEETGVVQKWQEQIKFVFTPKIENSEYKFKIRKLGDDAYEWIENCTLKSIPNPPERTSFIFTTPKNTILTSHLGEFEEM
;
A
#
# COMPACT_ATOMS: atom_id res chain seq x y z
N MET A 1 -41.26 11.22 -35.05
CA MET A 1 -42.68 11.00 -35.39
C MET A 1 -43.53 11.98 -34.61
N THR A 2 -44.79 12.16 -35.02
CA THR A 2 -45.86 13.01 -34.46
C THR A 2 -45.76 13.44 -32.99
N GLN A 3 -45.94 14.75 -32.75
CA GLN A 3 -46.28 15.28 -31.42
C GLN A 3 -47.70 14.86 -31.04
N GLY A 4 -47.85 13.94 -30.10
CA GLY A 4 -49.15 13.61 -29.50
C GLY A 4 -49.54 14.65 -28.46
N ILE A 5 -50.44 15.58 -28.80
CA ILE A 5 -51.04 16.49 -27.81
C ILE A 5 -52.06 15.68 -27.00
N TYR A 6 -51.63 15.16 -25.85
CA TYR A 6 -52.55 14.66 -24.83
C TYR A 6 -53.29 15.85 -24.23
N GLN A 7 -54.53 16.07 -24.67
CA GLN A 7 -55.47 16.90 -23.93
C GLN A 7 -55.84 16.17 -22.64
N PHE A 8 -55.47 16.74 -21.50
CA PHE A 8 -55.99 16.28 -20.22
C PHE A 8 -57.51 16.53 -20.17
N PRO A 9 -58.33 15.56 -19.75
CA PRO A 9 -59.71 15.84 -19.41
C PRO A 9 -59.73 16.84 -18.25
N GLN A 10 -60.44 17.96 -18.42
CA GLN A 10 -60.73 18.86 -17.31
C GLN A 10 -61.59 18.10 -16.28
N PRO A 11 -61.21 18.04 -14.99
CA PRO A 11 -62.08 17.48 -13.97
C PRO A 11 -63.41 18.25 -13.92
N SER A 12 -64.54 17.56 -13.79
CA SER A 12 -65.81 18.21 -13.52
C SER A 12 -65.76 18.92 -12.17
N LEU A 13 -66.38 20.09 -12.09
CA LEU A 13 -66.19 21.08 -11.02
C LEU A 13 -66.93 20.73 -9.70
N GLU A 14 -67.31 19.46 -9.51
CA GLU A 14 -68.28 19.02 -8.51
C GLU A 14 -67.65 18.24 -7.33
N ASN A 15 -66.40 17.77 -7.45
CA ASN A 15 -65.74 16.90 -6.45
C ASN A 15 -64.63 17.62 -5.66
N PHE A 16 -65.02 18.62 -4.85
CA PHE A 16 -64.13 19.29 -3.90
C PHE A 16 -64.75 19.39 -2.49
N ILE A 17 -64.05 18.89 -1.48
CA ILE A 17 -64.36 18.99 -0.05
C ILE A 17 -63.41 20.03 0.56
N ASN A 18 -63.94 21.13 1.10
CA ASN A 18 -63.14 22.22 1.69
C ASN A 18 -62.00 22.78 0.79
N GLY A 19 -62.16 22.73 -0.54
CA GLY A 19 -61.13 23.15 -1.50
C GLY A 19 -60.05 22.10 -1.80
N ILE A 20 -60.17 20.89 -1.24
CA ILE A 20 -59.35 19.71 -1.54
C ILE A 20 -60.19 18.79 -2.45
N ALA A 21 -59.57 18.14 -3.44
CA ALA A 21 -60.29 17.25 -4.36
C ALA A 21 -60.70 15.96 -3.62
N SER A 22 -61.90 15.42 -3.88
CA SER A 22 -62.45 14.31 -3.08
C SER A 22 -61.51 13.10 -2.97
N HIS A 23 -60.85 12.70 -4.07
CA HIS A 23 -59.90 11.58 -4.05
C HIS A 23 -58.62 11.85 -3.24
N HIS A 24 -58.19 13.12 -3.13
CA HIS A 24 -57.10 13.51 -2.23
C HIS A 24 -57.55 13.49 -0.77
N TRP A 25 -58.80 13.89 -0.49
CA TRP A 25 -59.39 13.82 0.85
C TRP A 25 -59.53 12.36 1.31
N GLU A 26 -60.03 11.49 0.44
CA GLU A 26 -60.17 10.05 0.65
C GLU A 26 -58.82 9.34 0.86
N ASP A 27 -57.76 9.69 0.12
CA ASP A 27 -56.39 9.17 0.35
C ASP A 27 -55.83 9.56 1.73
N TRP A 28 -56.31 10.63 2.36
CA TRP A 28 -55.95 10.98 3.75
C TRP A 28 -56.89 10.35 4.78
N GLN A 29 -58.20 10.36 4.55
CA GLN A 29 -59.20 9.80 5.46
C GLN A 29 -59.08 8.27 5.60
N SER A 30 -58.74 7.57 4.51
CA SER A 30 -58.41 6.12 4.51
C SER A 30 -57.14 5.78 5.30
N SER A 31 -56.33 6.78 5.67
CA SER A 31 -55.13 6.65 6.50
C SER A 31 -55.36 7.12 7.94
N ALA A 32 -56.60 6.99 8.43
CA ALA A 32 -57.06 7.38 9.76
C ALA A 32 -56.81 8.84 10.16
N VAL A 33 -56.68 9.76 9.20
CA VAL A 33 -56.51 11.19 9.49
C VAL A 33 -57.87 11.89 9.59
N SER A 34 -58.12 12.59 10.69
CA SER A 34 -59.34 13.36 10.92
C SER A 34 -59.50 14.54 9.96
N GLU A 35 -60.76 14.81 9.60
CA GLU A 35 -61.18 15.90 8.70
C GLU A 35 -60.63 17.28 9.10
N LYS A 36 -60.49 17.52 10.42
CA LYS A 36 -59.90 18.74 10.99
C LYS A 36 -58.40 18.86 10.65
N ILE A 37 -57.63 17.77 10.74
CA ILE A 37 -56.21 17.77 10.36
C ILE A 37 -56.06 17.86 8.83
N ILE A 38 -56.91 17.18 8.05
CA ILE A 38 -56.89 17.25 6.58
C ILE A 38 -57.10 18.72 6.14
N SER A 39 -58.18 19.35 6.60
CA SER A 39 -58.52 20.75 6.25
C SER A 39 -57.52 21.80 6.73
N CYS A 40 -56.76 21.56 7.81
CA CYS A 40 -55.73 22.50 8.27
C CYS A 40 -54.41 22.44 7.45
N ASN A 41 -54.04 21.28 6.90
CA ASN A 41 -52.68 21.05 6.37
C ASN A 41 -52.60 20.69 4.88
N VAL A 42 -53.64 20.07 4.32
CA VAL A 42 -53.64 19.48 2.97
C VAL A 42 -54.26 20.45 1.97
N ARG A 43 -53.72 20.51 0.74
CA ARG A 43 -54.26 21.32 -0.37
C ARG A 43 -54.12 20.60 -1.70
N THR A 44 -55.12 20.64 -2.56
CA THR A 44 -54.97 20.31 -3.98
C THR A 44 -54.24 21.45 -4.68
N LEU A 45 -53.18 21.16 -5.45
CA LEU A 45 -52.55 22.13 -6.35
C LEU A 45 -52.85 21.78 -7.81
N THR A 46 -53.40 22.76 -8.54
CA THR A 46 -53.70 22.66 -9.99
C THR A 46 -52.92 23.66 -10.84
N ASP A 47 -52.27 24.68 -10.26
CA ASP A 47 -51.30 25.54 -10.95
C ASP A 47 -49.88 24.95 -10.79
N PRO A 48 -49.17 24.61 -11.88
CA PRO A 48 -47.80 24.09 -11.80
C PRO A 48 -46.81 25.08 -11.18
N ARG A 49 -47.12 26.38 -11.17
CA ARG A 49 -46.32 27.43 -10.51
C ARG A 49 -46.37 27.32 -8.99
N GLU A 50 -47.48 26.87 -8.43
CA GLU A 50 -47.59 26.64 -6.99
C GLU A 50 -46.79 25.39 -6.59
N VAL A 51 -46.82 24.34 -7.42
CA VAL A 51 -45.95 23.16 -7.26
C VAL A 51 -44.47 23.55 -7.31
N ASP A 52 -44.03 24.36 -8.28
CA ASP A 52 -42.63 24.79 -8.36
C ASP A 52 -42.22 25.83 -7.30
N LYS A 53 -43.17 26.57 -6.72
CA LYS A 53 -42.97 27.41 -5.54
C LYS A 53 -42.79 26.56 -4.29
N ALA A 54 -43.70 25.64 -4.02
CA ALA A 54 -43.66 24.73 -2.87
C ALA A 54 -42.42 23.82 -2.91
N LEU A 55 -42.05 23.29 -4.06
CA LEU A 55 -40.84 22.48 -4.24
C LEU A 55 -39.54 23.32 -4.34
N ASN A 56 -39.60 24.64 -4.18
CA ASN A 56 -38.46 25.56 -4.30
C ASN A 56 -37.62 25.33 -5.57
N ARG A 57 -38.28 25.17 -6.73
CA ARG A 57 -37.65 24.86 -8.02
C ARG A 57 -37.39 26.07 -8.90
N ASN A 58 -38.06 27.19 -8.60
CA ASN A 58 -38.17 28.40 -9.43
C ASN A 58 -36.88 29.24 -9.49
N THR A 59 -35.82 28.60 -10.00
CA THR A 59 -34.46 29.12 -10.14
C THR A 59 -34.21 29.65 -11.56
N LYS A 60 -33.20 30.51 -11.75
CA LYS A 60 -32.89 31.11 -13.06
C LYS A 60 -32.43 30.11 -14.14
N SER A 61 -32.17 28.84 -13.79
CA SER A 61 -31.51 27.84 -14.64
C SER A 61 -32.25 26.49 -14.72
N ARG A 62 -33.53 26.42 -14.39
CA ARG A 62 -34.38 25.23 -14.56
C ARG A 62 -35.63 25.54 -15.40
N HIS A 63 -36.24 24.52 -16.00
CA HIS A 63 -37.57 24.66 -16.60
C HIS A 63 -38.58 25.06 -15.50
N LYS A 64 -39.46 26.02 -15.80
CA LYS A 64 -40.17 26.81 -14.79
C LYS A 64 -41.56 26.32 -14.37
N HIS A 65 -42.10 25.32 -15.07
CA HIS A 65 -43.47 24.85 -14.88
C HIS A 65 -43.53 23.31 -14.95
N SER A 66 -43.70 22.67 -13.80
CA SER A 66 -43.84 21.23 -13.59
C SER A 66 -45.24 20.72 -14.00
N ASN A 67 -45.65 20.98 -15.24
CA ASN A 67 -46.97 20.65 -15.79
C ASN A 67 -47.35 19.16 -15.69
N ASN A 68 -46.36 18.28 -15.58
CA ASN A 68 -46.53 16.82 -15.47
C ASN A 68 -46.71 16.34 -14.02
N LEU A 69 -46.76 17.25 -13.03
CA LEU A 69 -46.93 16.94 -11.61
C LEU A 69 -48.29 17.42 -11.06
N ILE A 70 -49.18 17.89 -11.92
CA ILE A 70 -50.55 18.31 -11.57
C ILE A 70 -51.60 17.42 -12.25
N PRO A 71 -52.77 17.20 -11.63
CA PRO A 71 -53.10 17.53 -10.24
C PRO A 71 -52.25 16.75 -9.21
N CYS A 72 -52.14 17.32 -8.02
CA CYS A 72 -51.46 16.72 -6.87
C CYS A 72 -52.04 17.25 -5.56
N TRP A 73 -51.79 16.56 -4.45
CA TRP A 73 -51.88 17.18 -3.13
C TRP A 73 -50.52 17.59 -2.60
N MET A 74 -50.52 18.72 -1.89
CA MET A 74 -49.44 19.20 -1.03
C MET A 74 -49.91 19.11 0.42
N VAL A 75 -49.01 18.76 1.32
CA VAL A 75 -49.16 18.99 2.75
C VAL A 75 -48.05 19.92 3.25
N SER A 76 -48.46 21.00 3.92
CA SER A 76 -47.61 21.97 4.58
C SER A 76 -47.89 21.96 6.08
N GLY A 77 -46.86 22.15 6.89
CA GLY A 77 -46.96 22.16 8.35
C GLY A 77 -47.03 23.58 8.92
N ILE A 78 -46.83 23.67 10.22
CA ILE A 78 -46.66 24.92 10.96
C ILE A 78 -45.28 25.00 11.63
N ASP A 79 -44.77 26.21 11.84
CA ASP A 79 -43.61 26.44 12.70
C ASP A 79 -44.04 26.16 14.17
N PRO A 80 -43.32 25.30 14.92
CA PRO A 80 -43.74 24.87 16.25
C PRO A 80 -43.56 25.95 17.33
N LEU A 81 -42.90 27.09 17.04
CA LEU A 81 -42.80 28.24 17.95
C LEU A 81 -43.91 29.27 17.68
N THR A 82 -44.19 29.58 16.42
CA THR A 82 -45.15 30.66 16.07
C THR A 82 -46.55 30.16 15.74
N GLY A 83 -46.71 28.88 15.36
CA GLY A 83 -47.96 28.34 14.83
C GLY A 83 -48.27 28.77 13.39
N GLU A 84 -47.40 29.55 12.74
CA GLU A 84 -47.60 30.02 11.36
C GLU A 84 -47.31 28.92 10.33
N ASN A 85 -48.06 28.92 9.23
CA ASN A 85 -47.90 27.94 8.15
C ASN A 85 -46.51 28.04 7.49
N THR A 86 -45.79 26.91 7.42
CA THR A 86 -44.44 26.82 6.86
C THR A 86 -44.36 25.85 5.67
N LEU A 87 -43.41 26.12 4.76
CA LEU A 87 -43.01 25.20 3.70
C LEU A 87 -41.76 24.38 4.07
N GLU A 88 -41.24 24.55 5.29
CA GLU A 88 -40.24 23.63 5.84
C GLU A 88 -40.87 22.22 6.01
N GLY A 89 -40.17 21.18 5.55
CA GLY A 89 -40.68 19.81 5.58
C GLY A 89 -41.80 19.47 4.58
N VAL A 90 -42.22 20.40 3.71
CA VAL A 90 -43.34 20.22 2.75
C VAL A 90 -43.21 18.94 1.91
N GLN A 91 -44.33 18.21 1.75
CA GLN A 91 -44.43 16.98 0.95
C GLN A 91 -45.53 17.15 -0.12
N ILE A 92 -45.25 16.70 -1.35
CA ILE A 92 -46.22 16.67 -2.47
C ILE A 92 -46.32 15.26 -3.03
N LYS A 93 -47.55 14.80 -3.27
CA LYS A 93 -47.86 13.55 -3.98
C LYS A 93 -48.61 13.88 -5.29
N PRO A 94 -47.96 13.76 -6.46
CA PRO A 94 -48.64 13.80 -7.75
C PRO A 94 -49.55 12.59 -7.96
N ASP A 95 -50.71 12.78 -8.59
CA ASP A 95 -51.60 11.68 -8.98
C ASP A 95 -50.89 10.72 -9.97
N VAL A 96 -50.05 11.26 -10.84
CA VAL A 96 -49.14 10.50 -11.71
C VAL A 96 -47.71 10.67 -11.20
N SER A 97 -47.22 9.69 -10.43
CA SER A 97 -45.87 9.71 -9.86
C SER A 97 -44.79 9.70 -10.97
N PRO A 98 -43.86 10.67 -11.02
CA PRO A 98 -42.83 10.73 -12.04
C PRO A 98 -41.76 9.65 -11.88
N VAL A 99 -41.11 9.27 -12.98
CA VAL A 99 -39.97 8.33 -12.97
C VAL A 99 -38.67 9.10 -12.65
N GLY A 100 -37.89 8.59 -11.71
CA GLY A 100 -36.58 9.11 -11.32
C GLY A 100 -35.46 8.74 -12.30
N LYS A 101 -34.28 9.33 -12.10
CA LYS A 101 -33.07 9.04 -12.92
C LYS A 101 -32.55 7.61 -12.77
N ASP A 102 -33.01 6.92 -11.74
CA ASP A 102 -32.77 5.52 -11.39
C ASP A 102 -33.85 4.56 -11.93
N GLY A 103 -34.79 5.05 -12.75
CA GLY A 103 -35.88 4.26 -13.32
C GLY A 103 -37.01 3.94 -12.34
N ARG A 104 -36.97 4.44 -11.10
CA ARG A 104 -37.97 4.14 -10.05
C ARG A 104 -39.03 5.24 -9.96
N LEU A 105 -40.26 4.88 -9.59
CA LEU A 105 -41.35 5.83 -9.40
C LEU A 105 -41.15 6.66 -8.11
N GLN A 106 -41.17 7.99 -8.23
CA GLN A 106 -41.06 8.91 -7.10
C GLN A 106 -42.45 9.30 -6.58
N LYS A 107 -42.97 8.51 -5.64
CA LYS A 107 -44.32 8.68 -5.05
C LYS A 107 -44.50 10.01 -4.31
N TYR A 108 -43.44 10.51 -3.68
CA TYR A 108 -43.45 11.76 -2.91
C TYR A 108 -42.29 12.67 -3.33
N LEU A 109 -42.53 13.98 -3.31
CA LEU A 109 -41.58 15.03 -3.67
C LEU A 109 -41.48 16.05 -2.54
N GLY A 110 -40.24 16.42 -2.17
CA GLY A 110 -39.94 17.50 -1.24
C GLY A 110 -39.20 18.65 -1.92
N ALA A 111 -39.09 19.79 -1.22
CA ALA A 111 -38.46 20.99 -1.75
C ALA A 111 -36.94 20.83 -2.00
N SER A 112 -36.45 21.40 -3.11
CA SER A 112 -35.00 21.48 -3.36
C SER A 112 -34.32 22.52 -2.48
N ASP A 113 -33.06 22.23 -2.12
CA ASP A 113 -32.09 23.12 -1.49
C ASP A 113 -32.43 23.64 -0.07
N SER A 114 -33.67 23.46 0.43
CA SER A 114 -34.05 23.71 1.83
C SER A 114 -33.47 22.69 2.82
N GLY A 115 -33.28 21.45 2.37
CA GLY A 115 -32.91 20.31 3.20
C GLY A 115 -34.12 19.59 3.78
N ALA A 116 -34.00 18.27 3.93
CA ALA A 116 -35.01 17.45 4.58
C ALA A 116 -35.13 17.86 6.06
N SER A 117 -36.33 18.25 6.46
CA SER A 117 -36.64 18.86 7.76
C SER A 117 -37.91 18.20 8.33
N PRO A 118 -38.06 18.10 9.66
CA PRO A 118 -39.28 17.59 10.29
C PRO A 118 -40.50 18.42 9.93
N LEU A 119 -41.67 17.77 9.88
CA LEU A 119 -42.96 18.36 9.55
C LEU A 119 -43.90 18.23 10.75
N PHE A 120 -44.33 19.38 11.27
CA PHE A 120 -45.29 19.52 12.37
C PHE A 120 -46.65 19.88 11.79
N LEU A 121 -47.66 19.04 12.00
CA LEU A 121 -49.01 19.28 11.47
C LEU A 121 -49.87 20.04 12.47
N ASN A 122 -50.73 20.91 11.95
CA ASN A 122 -51.71 21.67 12.70
C ASN A 122 -52.97 20.81 12.97
N ASN A 123 -53.33 20.57 14.23
CA ASN A 123 -54.55 19.87 14.65
C ASN A 123 -55.73 20.83 14.91
N GLY A 124 -55.58 22.11 14.59
CA GLY A 124 -56.53 23.18 14.86
C GLY A 124 -56.75 23.42 16.35
N ILE A 125 -55.74 23.18 17.19
CA ILE A 125 -55.66 23.66 18.57
C ILE A 125 -54.55 24.72 18.58
N GLU A 126 -54.91 25.95 18.93
CA GLU A 126 -53.95 27.06 19.02
C GLU A 126 -52.98 26.80 20.18
N GLY A 127 -51.69 27.07 19.99
CA GLY A 127 -50.65 26.83 21.01
C GLY A 127 -50.18 25.38 21.19
N TYR A 128 -50.80 24.38 20.55
CA TYR A 128 -50.57 22.94 20.81
C TYR A 128 -49.09 22.53 20.80
N TRP A 129 -48.32 22.90 19.78
CA TRP A 129 -46.89 22.55 19.70
C TRP A 129 -46.03 23.35 20.68
N GLN A 130 -46.45 24.57 21.05
CA GLN A 130 -45.80 25.38 22.08
C GLN A 130 -46.02 24.78 23.48
N GLU A 131 -47.22 24.29 23.78
CA GLU A 131 -47.54 23.55 25.01
C GLU A 131 -46.69 22.28 25.12
N ILE A 132 -46.65 21.46 24.06
CA ILE A 132 -45.80 20.26 23.99
C ILE A 132 -44.32 20.63 24.12
N LEU A 133 -43.87 21.75 23.53
CA LEU A 133 -42.47 22.17 23.60
C LEU A 133 -42.06 22.56 25.03
N ALA A 134 -42.97 23.22 25.75
CA ALA A 134 -42.77 23.66 27.13
C ALA A 134 -42.87 22.50 28.14
N ASP A 135 -43.92 21.68 28.08
CA ASP A 135 -44.07 20.52 28.96
C ASP A 135 -43.27 19.32 28.43
N LYS A 136 -42.14 19.06 29.07
CA LYS A 136 -41.24 17.95 28.73
C LYS A 136 -41.79 16.57 29.16
N SER A 137 -42.84 16.49 29.98
CA SER A 137 -43.41 15.22 30.44
C SER A 137 -44.22 14.48 29.36
N ILE A 138 -44.82 15.22 28.43
CA ILE A 138 -45.69 14.67 27.38
C ILE A 138 -44.85 13.80 26.40
N PRO A 139 -45.26 12.56 26.09
CA PRO A 139 -44.54 11.72 25.13
C PRO A 139 -44.73 12.22 23.68
N ILE A 140 -43.71 11.99 22.84
CA ILE A 140 -43.74 12.37 21.41
C ILE A 140 -43.47 11.14 20.55
N VAL A 141 -44.29 10.93 19.52
CA VAL A 141 -44.11 9.88 18.50
C VAL A 141 -43.35 10.47 17.29
N ILE A 142 -42.42 9.72 16.72
CA ILE A 142 -41.66 10.09 15.52
C ILE A 142 -41.84 8.99 14.46
N THR A 143 -42.26 9.39 13.25
CA THR A 143 -42.63 8.46 12.14
C THR A 143 -42.19 9.00 10.77
N GLU A 144 -42.10 8.13 9.76
CA GLU A 144 -41.86 8.52 8.37
C GLU A 144 -43.17 8.83 7.60
N GLY A 145 -43.24 10.01 6.99
CA GLY A 145 -44.35 10.44 6.12
C GLY A 145 -45.50 11.14 6.85
N ALA A 146 -46.15 12.09 6.16
CA ALA A 146 -47.09 13.02 6.80
C ALA A 146 -48.43 12.39 7.21
N LYS A 147 -48.96 11.41 6.45
CA LYS A 147 -50.24 10.75 6.78
C LYS A 147 -50.18 10.04 8.14
N LYS A 148 -49.06 9.39 8.45
CA LYS A 148 -48.81 8.71 9.74
C LYS A 148 -48.83 9.68 10.92
N ALA A 149 -48.26 10.87 10.74
CA ALA A 149 -48.33 11.93 11.75
C ALA A 149 -49.76 12.47 11.91
N GLY A 150 -50.52 12.59 10.82
CA GLY A 150 -51.94 12.92 10.87
C GLY A 150 -52.79 11.88 11.61
N ALA A 151 -52.49 10.59 11.46
CA ALA A 151 -53.15 9.49 12.17
C ALA A 151 -52.86 9.56 13.68
N GLY A 152 -51.59 9.70 14.07
CA GLY A 152 -51.20 9.83 15.48
C GLY A 152 -51.81 11.06 16.16
N LEU A 153 -51.78 12.22 15.49
CA LEU A 153 -52.43 13.44 16.00
C LEU A 153 -53.97 13.33 16.03
N THR A 154 -54.58 12.44 15.24
CA THR A 154 -56.03 12.17 15.30
C THR A 154 -56.41 11.41 16.57
N ILE A 155 -55.53 10.55 17.08
CA ILE A 155 -55.66 9.87 18.39
C ILE A 155 -54.95 10.64 19.52
N ASN A 156 -54.84 11.97 19.38
CA ASN A 156 -54.26 12.92 20.34
C ASN A 156 -52.79 12.68 20.74
N LEU A 157 -52.04 11.85 20.00
CA LEU A 157 -50.60 11.64 20.24
C LEU A 157 -49.76 12.70 19.51
N PRO A 158 -48.90 13.46 20.20
CA PRO A 158 -47.98 14.40 19.58
C PRO A 158 -47.04 13.71 18.59
N THR A 159 -47.34 13.78 17.29
CA THR A 159 -46.63 12.96 16.28
C THR A 159 -45.93 13.83 15.24
N ILE A 160 -44.60 13.68 15.14
CA ILE A 160 -43.74 14.42 14.22
C ILE A 160 -43.45 13.54 13.00
N SER A 161 -43.70 14.10 11.80
CA SER A 161 -43.34 13.44 10.55
C SER A 161 -41.89 13.78 10.15
N LEU A 162 -41.13 12.76 9.75
CA LEU A 162 -39.82 12.90 9.14
C LEU A 162 -39.86 12.55 7.63
N PRO A 163 -39.03 13.19 6.80
CA PRO A 163 -38.76 12.75 5.42
C PRO A 163 -37.85 11.50 5.32
N GLY A 164 -37.56 10.82 6.43
CA GLY A 164 -36.71 9.63 6.52
C GLY A 164 -35.70 9.72 7.66
N VAL A 165 -35.40 8.60 8.33
CA VAL A 165 -34.63 8.57 9.61
C VAL A 165 -33.29 9.31 9.54
N SER A 166 -32.51 9.08 8.48
CA SER A 166 -31.18 9.67 8.31
C SER A 166 -31.19 11.20 8.17
N THR A 167 -32.34 11.81 7.86
CA THR A 167 -32.47 13.26 7.67
C THR A 167 -32.43 14.05 8.98
N CYS A 168 -32.71 13.40 10.13
CA CYS A 168 -32.58 14.02 11.44
C CYS A 168 -31.14 14.33 11.88
N ARG A 169 -30.12 13.94 11.10
CA ARG A 169 -28.71 14.16 11.44
C ARG A 169 -28.00 14.91 10.33
N LYS A 170 -27.49 16.11 10.63
CA LYS A 170 -26.73 16.94 9.68
C LYS A 170 -25.39 17.32 10.29
N HIS A 171 -24.30 16.99 9.60
CA HIS A 171 -22.91 17.14 10.09
C HIS A 171 -22.66 16.55 11.50
N GLY A 172 -23.34 15.45 11.84
CA GLY A 172 -23.20 14.77 13.12
C GLY A 172 -23.97 15.38 14.29
N ARG A 173 -24.82 16.39 14.05
CA ARG A 173 -25.75 16.95 15.05
C ARG A 173 -27.21 16.61 14.71
N LEU A 174 -28.05 16.56 15.74
CA LEU A 174 -29.50 16.42 15.64
C LEU A 174 -30.12 17.63 14.90
N HIS A 175 -31.30 17.45 14.30
CA HIS A 175 -31.99 18.55 13.64
C HIS A 175 -32.55 19.55 14.67
N ARG A 176 -32.33 20.86 14.45
CA ARG A 176 -32.70 21.97 15.36
C ARG A 176 -34.09 21.83 16.02
N TRP A 177 -35.08 21.38 15.25
CA TRP A 177 -36.44 21.21 15.74
C TRP A 177 -36.60 20.00 16.67
N ILE A 178 -36.00 18.85 16.35
CA ILE A 178 -36.04 17.67 17.22
C ILE A 178 -35.24 17.92 18.50
N GLU A 179 -34.10 18.60 18.38
CA GLU A 179 -33.26 19.05 19.51
C GLU A 179 -34.03 19.97 20.47
N ALA A 180 -34.85 20.91 19.95
CA ALA A 180 -35.68 21.79 20.79
C ALA A 180 -36.79 21.04 21.55
N PHE A 181 -37.42 20.02 20.95
CA PHE A 181 -38.47 19.23 21.61
C PHE A 181 -37.92 18.27 22.67
N ALA A 182 -36.68 17.81 22.50
CA ALA A 182 -35.98 16.91 23.41
C ALA A 182 -35.59 17.57 24.75
N GLY A 183 -35.11 16.76 25.69
CA GLY A 183 -34.64 17.20 27.01
C GLY A 183 -34.88 16.16 28.11
N PHE A 184 -34.32 16.42 29.30
CA PHE A 184 -34.43 15.52 30.43
C PHE A 184 -35.89 15.17 30.78
N GLY A 185 -36.18 13.87 30.87
CA GLY A 185 -37.50 13.34 31.23
C GLY A 185 -38.47 13.11 30.06
N ARG A 186 -38.23 13.69 28.87
CA ARG A 186 -39.04 13.45 27.68
C ARG A 186 -38.97 11.98 27.25
N VAL A 187 -40.10 11.40 26.84
CA VAL A 187 -40.14 10.10 26.16
C VAL A 187 -40.38 10.31 24.66
N PHE A 188 -39.53 9.72 23.82
CA PHE A 188 -39.76 9.59 22.38
C PHE A 188 -40.09 8.14 22.00
N TYR A 189 -41.13 7.96 21.21
CA TYR A 189 -41.49 6.68 20.61
C TYR A 189 -41.17 6.71 19.10
N LEU A 190 -40.22 5.89 18.67
CA LEU A 190 -39.87 5.74 17.26
C LEU A 190 -40.78 4.67 16.64
N CYS A 191 -41.60 5.06 15.66
CA CYS A 191 -42.53 4.17 14.97
C CYS A 191 -42.31 4.28 13.46
N PHE A 192 -41.69 3.27 12.86
CA PHE A 192 -41.33 3.25 11.43
C PHE A 192 -41.80 1.96 10.77
N ASP A 193 -42.02 2.03 9.46
CA ASP A 193 -42.68 0.98 8.68
C ASP A 193 -41.93 -0.35 8.77
N ALA A 194 -42.67 -1.43 9.06
CA ALA A 194 -42.09 -2.71 9.42
C ALA A 194 -41.13 -3.28 8.34
N ASP A 195 -41.42 -3.05 7.05
CA ASP A 195 -40.58 -3.50 5.93
C ASP A 195 -39.39 -2.57 5.62
N ILE A 196 -39.24 -1.48 6.36
CA ILE A 196 -38.05 -0.61 6.37
C ILE A 196 -37.14 -0.97 7.55
N LEU A 197 -37.70 -1.43 8.68
CA LEU A 197 -36.94 -1.81 9.88
C LEU A 197 -35.94 -2.96 9.68
N ASP A 198 -36.14 -3.88 8.73
CA ASP A 198 -35.15 -4.93 8.42
C ASP A 198 -33.88 -4.41 7.69
N LYS A 199 -33.88 -3.16 7.19
CA LYS A 199 -32.77 -2.61 6.38
C LYS A 199 -31.65 -2.03 7.25
N ARG A 200 -30.46 -2.64 7.23
CA ARG A 200 -29.27 -2.24 8.03
C ARG A 200 -28.92 -0.74 8.01
N PRO A 201 -28.98 0.00 6.88
CA PRO A 201 -28.74 1.44 6.89
C PRO A 201 -29.76 2.24 7.71
N VAL A 202 -31.01 1.76 7.80
CA VAL A 202 -32.09 2.42 8.58
C VAL A 202 -32.01 2.00 10.04
N GLN A 203 -31.70 0.73 10.34
CA GLN A 203 -31.39 0.28 11.71
C GLN A 203 -30.27 1.13 12.33
N LEU A 204 -29.17 1.32 11.59
CA LEU A 204 -28.07 2.18 12.02
C LEU A 204 -28.48 3.66 12.15
N ALA A 205 -29.35 4.17 11.27
CA ALA A 205 -29.88 5.52 11.41
C ALA A 205 -30.77 5.69 12.66
N LEU A 206 -31.59 4.69 13.00
CA LEU A 206 -32.44 4.67 14.19
C LEU A 206 -31.60 4.60 15.47
N ILE A 207 -30.62 3.71 15.55
CA ILE A 207 -29.69 3.62 16.68
C ILE A 207 -28.96 4.96 16.88
N ASN A 208 -28.52 5.61 15.80
CA ASN A 208 -27.89 6.92 15.88
C ASN A 208 -28.85 8.04 16.32
N LEU A 209 -30.11 8.04 15.85
CA LEU A 209 -31.13 8.99 16.29
C LEU A 209 -31.49 8.80 17.77
N ALA A 210 -31.71 7.55 18.20
CA ALA A 210 -32.01 7.19 19.57
C ALA A 210 -30.86 7.58 20.52
N ARG A 211 -29.61 7.29 20.14
CA ARG A 211 -28.42 7.69 20.91
C ARG A 211 -28.30 9.21 21.03
N ASP A 212 -28.48 9.95 19.95
CA ASP A 212 -28.37 11.42 19.95
C ASP A 212 -29.54 12.08 20.72
N LEU A 213 -30.74 11.47 20.71
CA LEU A 213 -31.85 11.86 21.60
C LEU A 213 -31.54 11.53 23.07
N THR A 214 -31.01 10.35 23.36
CA THR A 214 -30.66 9.93 24.74
C THR A 214 -29.58 10.83 25.35
N ALA A 215 -28.65 11.35 24.52
CA ALA A 215 -27.65 12.34 24.93
C ALA A 215 -28.25 13.68 25.42
N THR A 216 -29.54 13.96 25.17
CA THR A 216 -30.26 15.12 25.72
C THR A 216 -30.94 14.85 27.08
N GLY A 217 -30.82 13.63 27.60
CA GLY A 217 -31.59 13.16 28.77
C GLY A 217 -33.00 12.65 28.45
N SER A 218 -33.36 12.54 27.17
CA SER A 218 -34.64 11.95 26.73
C SER A 218 -34.58 10.42 26.79
N LYS A 219 -35.68 9.76 27.15
CA LYS A 219 -35.87 8.32 26.97
C LYS A 219 -36.30 8.03 25.53
N VAL A 220 -35.87 6.91 24.96
CA VAL A 220 -36.25 6.51 23.59
C VAL A 220 -36.71 5.06 23.56
N MET A 221 -37.93 4.86 23.07
CA MET A 221 -38.59 3.56 22.90
C MET A 221 -38.85 3.30 21.41
N ILE A 222 -39.00 2.03 21.02
CA ILE A 222 -39.33 1.62 19.65
C ILE A 222 -40.66 0.86 19.67
N ILE A 223 -41.63 1.37 18.90
CA ILE A 223 -42.91 0.69 18.65
C ILE A 223 -42.70 -0.34 17.53
N GLN A 224 -43.01 -1.60 17.79
CA GLN A 224 -42.98 -2.66 16.79
C GLN A 224 -44.38 -2.88 16.19
N LEU A 225 -44.55 -2.56 14.91
CA LEU A 225 -45.78 -2.84 14.17
C LEU A 225 -45.83 -4.33 13.77
N PRO A 226 -46.95 -5.05 13.99
CA PRO A 226 -47.06 -6.46 13.63
C PRO A 226 -47.06 -6.64 12.10
N SER A 227 -46.11 -7.42 11.58
CA SER A 227 -45.74 -7.48 10.15
C SER A 227 -46.77 -8.08 9.18
N VAL A 228 -48.01 -8.31 9.61
CA VAL A 228 -49.08 -8.96 8.83
C VAL A 228 -49.93 -7.92 8.11
N GLY A 229 -49.41 -7.42 6.99
CA GLY A 229 -50.13 -6.55 6.04
C GLY A 229 -50.31 -5.08 6.44
N LEU A 230 -50.33 -4.77 7.74
CA LEU A 230 -50.40 -3.40 8.27
C LEU A 230 -48.97 -2.85 8.38
N LYS A 231 -48.51 -2.08 7.38
CA LYS A 231 -47.11 -1.67 7.27
C LYS A 231 -46.81 -0.39 8.04
N GLY A 232 -47.70 0.59 7.95
CA GLY A 232 -47.62 1.87 8.61
C GLY A 232 -48.45 1.96 9.89
N MET A 233 -48.10 2.93 10.73
CA MET A 233 -48.92 3.36 11.88
C MET A 233 -50.31 3.83 11.45
N ASP A 234 -50.42 4.49 10.28
CA ASP A 234 -51.68 4.88 9.66
C ASP A 234 -52.52 3.68 9.24
N ASP A 235 -51.92 2.69 8.55
CA ASP A 235 -52.61 1.42 8.22
C ASP A 235 -53.14 0.73 9.49
N PHE A 236 -52.32 0.68 10.54
CA PHE A 236 -52.66 0.00 11.78
C PHE A 236 -53.81 0.70 12.53
N ILE A 237 -53.74 2.01 12.72
CA ILE A 237 -54.81 2.78 13.38
C ILE A 237 -56.11 2.68 12.57
N ALA A 238 -56.05 2.73 11.24
CA ALA A 238 -57.23 2.54 10.38
C ALA A 238 -57.87 1.15 10.51
N ALA A 239 -57.07 0.09 10.71
CA ALA A 239 -57.54 -1.28 10.77
C ALA A 239 -57.87 -1.81 12.18
N LYS A 240 -57.34 -1.17 13.25
CA LYS A 240 -57.41 -1.65 14.64
C LYS A 240 -57.89 -0.61 15.66
N GLY A 241 -57.88 0.67 15.31
CA GLY A 241 -58.33 1.76 16.19
C GLY A 241 -57.30 2.20 17.24
N GLU A 242 -57.71 3.22 18.00
CA GLU A 242 -56.88 3.94 18.97
C GLU A 242 -56.34 3.06 20.11
N GLU A 243 -57.20 2.33 20.81
CA GLU A 243 -56.81 1.55 22.00
C GLU A 243 -55.81 0.43 21.64
N ALA A 244 -55.95 -0.19 20.47
CA ALA A 244 -55.01 -1.19 19.98
C ALA A 244 -53.63 -0.58 19.67
N PHE A 245 -53.56 0.70 19.30
CA PHE A 245 -52.28 1.39 19.11
C PHE A 245 -51.67 1.83 20.45
N LYS A 246 -52.49 2.25 21.42
CA LYS A 246 -52.02 2.54 22.80
C LYS A 246 -51.35 1.31 23.42
N GLN A 247 -51.90 0.11 23.23
CA GLN A 247 -51.25 -1.13 23.68
C GLN A 247 -49.82 -1.30 23.11
N LEU A 248 -49.59 -0.96 21.83
CA LEU A 248 -48.25 -1.00 21.22
C LEU A 248 -47.28 0.09 21.76
N ILE A 249 -47.78 1.10 22.46
CA ILE A 249 -46.98 2.12 23.17
C ILE A 249 -46.57 1.59 24.56
N GLU A 250 -47.45 0.84 25.22
CA GLU A 250 -47.17 0.16 26.49
C GLU A 250 -46.21 -1.04 26.30
N GLU A 251 -46.33 -1.76 25.18
CA GLU A 251 -45.45 -2.87 24.78
C GLU A 251 -44.16 -2.42 24.05
N ALA A 252 -43.90 -1.10 23.94
CA ALA A 252 -42.75 -0.58 23.21
C ALA A 252 -41.41 -0.90 23.89
N LEU A 253 -40.43 -1.37 23.11
CA LEU A 253 -39.12 -1.82 23.61
C LEU A 253 -38.14 -0.65 23.81
N THR A 254 -37.20 -0.77 24.76
CA THR A 254 -36.03 0.11 24.79
C THR A 254 -35.13 -0.11 23.56
N ILE A 255 -34.27 0.87 23.25
CA ILE A 255 -33.28 0.74 22.17
C ILE A 255 -32.30 -0.43 22.42
N GLU A 256 -31.97 -0.72 23.68
CA GLU A 256 -31.14 -1.86 24.09
C GLU A 256 -31.84 -3.21 23.87
N GLU A 257 -33.11 -3.36 24.25
CA GLU A 257 -33.89 -4.59 24.07
C GLU A 257 -34.15 -4.88 22.59
N TRP A 258 -34.58 -3.85 21.85
CA TRP A 258 -34.78 -3.93 20.39
C TRP A 258 -33.50 -4.34 19.66
N ARG A 259 -32.34 -3.79 20.07
CA ARG A 259 -31.03 -4.18 19.52
C ARG A 259 -30.70 -5.64 19.84
N LYS A 260 -30.88 -6.10 21.08
CA LYS A 260 -30.59 -7.50 21.47
C LYS A 260 -31.41 -8.50 20.65
N ALA A 261 -32.72 -8.29 20.56
CA ALA A 261 -33.61 -9.17 19.79
C ALA A 261 -33.21 -9.28 18.30
N TRP A 262 -32.71 -8.18 17.72
CA TRP A 262 -32.18 -8.16 16.36
C TRP A 262 -30.81 -8.86 16.22
N GLU A 263 -29.89 -8.67 17.19
CA GLU A 263 -28.58 -9.36 17.18
C GLU A 263 -28.73 -10.88 17.38
N GLU A 264 -29.72 -11.32 18.16
CA GLU A 264 -30.06 -12.73 18.33
C GLU A 264 -30.73 -13.32 17.08
N LYS A 265 -31.67 -12.59 16.45
CA LYS A 265 -32.24 -12.98 15.14
C LYS A 265 -31.14 -13.21 14.10
N ARG A 266 -30.12 -12.34 14.04
CA ARG A 266 -28.98 -12.47 13.10
C ARG A 266 -28.01 -13.61 13.41
N LYS A 267 -27.79 -13.99 14.68
CA LYS A 267 -26.90 -15.12 15.03
C LYS A 267 -27.39 -16.47 14.49
N ASN A 268 -28.69 -16.58 14.22
CA ASN A 268 -29.33 -17.80 13.73
C ASN A 268 -29.48 -17.81 12.19
N ASP A 269 -29.02 -16.76 11.49
CA ASP A 269 -29.23 -16.55 10.06
C ASP A 269 -27.90 -16.73 9.29
N THR A 270 -27.52 -17.99 9.08
CA THR A 270 -26.18 -18.37 8.59
C THR A 270 -25.94 -18.15 7.09
N GLU A 271 -26.94 -17.67 6.34
CA GLU A 271 -26.92 -17.66 4.87
C GLU A 271 -26.67 -16.25 4.27
N TYR A 272 -26.68 -15.19 5.09
CA TYR A 272 -26.82 -13.79 4.63
C TYR A 272 -25.54 -12.93 4.58
N ASP A 273 -24.38 -13.43 5.06
CA ASP A 273 -23.20 -12.57 5.35
C ASP A 273 -22.39 -12.13 4.10
N ASP A 274 -22.59 -12.75 2.93
CA ASP A 274 -21.72 -12.50 1.76
C ASP A 274 -22.22 -11.37 0.82
N GLU A 275 -23.47 -10.89 0.96
CA GLU A 275 -23.98 -9.72 0.21
C GLU A 275 -23.71 -8.36 0.91
N GLU A 276 -23.58 -8.32 2.24
CA GLU A 276 -23.41 -7.07 3.01
C GLU A 276 -22.02 -6.40 2.84
N ARG A 277 -21.11 -6.97 2.05
CA ARG A 277 -19.83 -6.34 1.70
C ARG A 277 -20.03 -5.19 0.70
N THR A 278 -20.37 -4.02 1.25
CA THR A 278 -20.79 -2.80 0.53
C THR A 278 -19.72 -2.10 -0.30
N SER A 279 -18.44 -2.46 -0.19
CA SER A 279 -17.36 -1.84 -0.98
C SER A 279 -17.51 -2.17 -2.47
N LYS A 280 -17.51 -1.14 -3.33
CA LYS A 280 -17.49 -1.31 -4.79
C LYS A 280 -16.28 -2.15 -5.25
N VAL A 281 -15.12 -1.92 -4.63
CA VAL A 281 -13.88 -2.67 -4.92
C VAL A 281 -14.03 -4.14 -4.53
N TYR A 282 -14.75 -4.47 -3.44
CA TYR A 282 -15.02 -5.87 -3.10
C TYR A 282 -15.97 -6.54 -4.10
N ARG A 283 -17.02 -5.83 -4.55
CA ARG A 283 -17.95 -6.38 -5.55
C ARG A 283 -17.24 -6.65 -6.87
N ALA A 284 -16.40 -5.71 -7.32
CA ALA A 284 -15.55 -5.91 -8.48
C ALA A 284 -14.53 -7.06 -8.27
N TYR A 285 -13.91 -7.13 -7.09
CA TYR A 285 -13.03 -8.25 -6.73
C TYR A 285 -13.74 -9.59 -6.83
N LYS A 286 -14.94 -9.73 -6.23
CA LYS A 286 -15.71 -10.98 -6.27
C LYS A 286 -16.08 -11.37 -7.71
N ILE A 287 -16.64 -10.45 -8.50
CA ILE A 287 -17.01 -10.72 -9.90
C ILE A 287 -15.80 -11.13 -10.74
N ILE A 288 -14.68 -10.40 -10.66
CA ILE A 288 -13.47 -10.70 -11.43
C ILE A 288 -12.81 -12.02 -10.95
N LYS A 289 -12.85 -12.32 -9.65
CA LYS A 289 -12.32 -13.55 -9.05
C LYS A 289 -13.23 -14.77 -9.28
N ASP A 290 -14.53 -14.59 -9.44
CA ASP A 290 -15.46 -15.68 -9.76
C ASP A 290 -15.56 -15.92 -11.28
N GLY A 291 -15.19 -14.93 -12.12
CA GLY A 291 -15.11 -15.04 -13.58
C GLY A 291 -13.75 -15.47 -14.14
N TRP A 292 -12.67 -14.73 -13.83
CA TRP A 292 -11.30 -15.05 -14.32
C TRP A 292 -10.51 -15.96 -13.36
N GLY A 293 -10.93 -16.05 -12.10
CA GLY A 293 -10.56 -17.11 -11.15
C GLY A 293 -9.11 -17.61 -11.21
N GLU A 294 -8.97 -18.90 -11.52
CA GLU A 294 -7.69 -19.62 -11.56
C GLU A 294 -6.91 -19.36 -12.86
N ASN A 295 -7.60 -18.97 -13.93
CA ASN A 295 -7.02 -18.66 -15.24
C ASN A 295 -6.19 -17.36 -15.21
N LEU A 296 -6.45 -16.48 -14.25
CA LEU A 296 -5.70 -15.27 -13.98
C LEU A 296 -4.49 -15.57 -13.08
N ARG A 297 -3.28 -15.63 -13.69
CA ARG A 297 -2.04 -16.11 -13.05
C ARG A 297 -0.91 -15.08 -13.13
N LEU A 298 -0.02 -15.10 -12.13
CA LEU A 298 1.25 -14.35 -12.19
C LEU A 298 2.38 -15.28 -12.62
N ASN A 299 2.90 -15.08 -13.84
CA ASN A 299 4.09 -15.76 -14.33
C ASN A 299 5.32 -15.19 -13.62
N GLN A 300 5.88 -15.95 -12.68
CA GLN A 300 7.00 -15.54 -11.83
C GLN A 300 8.32 -15.41 -12.60
N LEU A 301 8.48 -16.11 -13.73
CA LEU A 301 9.68 -15.98 -14.56
C LEU A 301 9.64 -14.67 -15.35
N LYS A 302 8.58 -14.44 -16.13
CA LYS A 302 8.49 -13.21 -16.96
C LYS A 302 8.02 -11.98 -16.17
N ASN A 303 7.62 -12.16 -14.91
CA ASN A 303 7.00 -11.16 -14.01
C ASN A 303 5.88 -10.36 -14.70
N ILE A 304 4.96 -11.10 -15.31
CA ILE A 304 3.77 -10.58 -16.02
C ILE A 304 2.51 -11.30 -15.54
N ILE A 305 1.37 -10.61 -15.64
CA ILE A 305 0.06 -11.18 -15.38
C ILE A 305 -0.51 -11.71 -16.70
N GLU A 306 -0.98 -12.95 -16.65
CA GLU A 306 -1.55 -13.68 -17.77
C GLU A 306 -2.99 -14.10 -17.43
N LEU A 307 -3.86 -14.09 -18.44
CA LEU A 307 -5.19 -14.69 -18.44
C LEU A 307 -5.20 -15.72 -19.58
N ASP A 308 -5.57 -16.96 -19.30
CA ASP A 308 -5.58 -18.05 -20.31
C ASP A 308 -4.24 -18.18 -21.07
N THR A 309 -3.13 -18.11 -20.30
CA THR A 309 -1.72 -18.05 -20.76
C THR A 309 -1.35 -16.88 -21.69
N GLN A 310 -2.23 -15.90 -21.86
CA GLN A 310 -1.96 -14.69 -22.64
C GLN A 310 -1.73 -13.47 -21.73
N LYS A 311 -0.67 -12.71 -22.01
CA LYS A 311 -0.32 -11.49 -21.27
C LYS A 311 -1.42 -10.43 -21.39
N ILE A 312 -1.92 -9.95 -20.24
CA ILE A 312 -2.91 -8.86 -20.20
C ILE A 312 -2.22 -7.51 -20.41
N ASP A 313 -2.76 -6.67 -21.30
CA ASP A 313 -2.42 -5.24 -21.31
C ASP A 313 -3.16 -4.51 -20.17
N LEU A 314 -2.43 -4.19 -19.11
CA LEU A 314 -2.94 -3.46 -17.93
C LEU A 314 -3.45 -2.04 -18.25
N ASN A 315 -3.16 -1.49 -19.44
CA ASN A 315 -3.75 -0.24 -19.92
C ASN A 315 -5.18 -0.43 -20.46
N GLN A 316 -5.46 -1.59 -21.07
CA GLN A 316 -6.77 -1.96 -21.62
C GLN A 316 -7.65 -2.71 -20.60
N LEU A 317 -7.12 -3.05 -19.42
CA LEU A 317 -7.83 -3.80 -18.38
C LEU A 317 -9.23 -3.28 -18.04
N ARG A 318 -9.45 -1.95 -17.99
CA ARG A 318 -10.79 -1.38 -17.76
C ARG A 318 -11.79 -1.71 -18.89
N LEU A 319 -11.31 -1.80 -20.13
CA LEU A 319 -12.13 -2.21 -21.28
C LEU A 319 -12.45 -3.71 -21.23
N TYR A 320 -11.47 -4.56 -20.89
CA TYR A 320 -11.71 -6.00 -20.72
C TYR A 320 -12.74 -6.29 -19.63
N ILE A 321 -12.60 -5.66 -18.44
CA ILE A 321 -13.58 -5.79 -17.35
C ILE A 321 -14.97 -5.29 -17.77
N ALA A 322 -15.06 -4.19 -18.51
CA ALA A 322 -16.33 -3.63 -18.97
C ALA A 322 -17.03 -4.48 -20.06
N LEU A 323 -16.26 -5.14 -20.94
CA LEU A 323 -16.79 -6.02 -21.98
C LEU A 323 -17.24 -7.38 -21.43
N GLU A 324 -16.47 -7.96 -20.51
CA GLU A 324 -16.73 -9.31 -19.97
C GLU A 324 -17.77 -9.32 -18.85
N PHE A 325 -17.78 -8.28 -18.01
CA PHE A 325 -18.57 -8.26 -16.75
C PHE A 325 -19.61 -7.13 -16.67
N ASP A 326 -19.84 -6.36 -17.74
CA ASP A 326 -20.73 -5.18 -17.80
C ASP A 326 -20.51 -4.18 -16.63
N MET A 327 -19.24 -4.01 -16.24
CA MET A 327 -18.86 -3.33 -14.99
C MET A 327 -17.82 -2.23 -15.20
N ASP A 328 -18.15 -1.01 -14.79
CA ASP A 328 -17.17 0.08 -14.74
C ASP A 328 -16.35 0.07 -13.44
N VAL A 329 -15.02 -0.09 -13.58
CA VAL A 329 -14.04 -0.07 -12.49
C VAL A 329 -12.98 0.98 -12.78
N GLN A 330 -12.52 1.71 -11.76
CA GLN A 330 -11.39 2.64 -11.93
C GLN A 330 -10.11 1.85 -12.21
N ILE A 331 -9.27 2.33 -13.13
CA ILE A 331 -8.12 1.54 -13.61
C ILE A 331 -7.18 1.07 -12.50
N GLY A 332 -6.94 1.91 -11.47
CA GLY A 332 -6.14 1.53 -10.31
C GLY A 332 -6.79 0.50 -9.39
N ASP A 333 -8.12 0.54 -9.21
CA ASP A 333 -8.85 -0.48 -8.46
C ASP A 333 -8.81 -1.83 -9.22
N GLY A 334 -9.02 -1.78 -10.53
CA GLY A 334 -8.96 -2.95 -11.41
C GLY A 334 -7.58 -3.60 -11.44
N GLN A 335 -6.52 -2.80 -11.57
CA GLN A 335 -5.12 -3.27 -11.49
C GLN A 335 -4.83 -3.91 -10.12
N ALA A 336 -5.20 -3.26 -9.01
CA ALA A 336 -5.01 -3.82 -7.67
C ALA A 336 -5.78 -5.12 -7.43
N ILE A 337 -7.00 -5.25 -7.97
CA ILE A 337 -7.78 -6.50 -7.93
C ILE A 337 -7.06 -7.61 -8.70
N VAL A 338 -6.64 -7.32 -9.93
CA VAL A 338 -5.99 -8.29 -10.83
C VAL A 338 -4.64 -8.73 -10.28
N GLU A 339 -3.80 -7.80 -9.80
CA GLU A 339 -2.54 -8.10 -9.11
C GLU A 339 -2.78 -8.98 -7.88
N ALA A 340 -3.82 -8.72 -7.07
CA ALA A 340 -4.11 -9.47 -5.86
C ALA A 340 -4.69 -10.88 -6.10
N ILE A 341 -5.30 -11.14 -7.27
CA ILE A 341 -5.72 -12.49 -7.68
C ILE A 341 -4.52 -13.22 -8.30
N ALA A 342 -3.89 -12.63 -9.32
CA ALA A 342 -2.76 -13.23 -10.04
C ALA A 342 -1.61 -13.62 -9.09
N SER A 343 -1.30 -12.79 -8.09
CA SER A 343 -0.24 -13.07 -7.09
C SER A 343 -0.55 -14.23 -6.16
N ARG A 344 -1.82 -14.65 -6.03
CA ARG A 344 -2.21 -15.86 -5.27
C ARG A 344 -2.12 -17.11 -6.16
N ASN A 345 -2.41 -16.94 -7.44
CA ASN A 345 -2.30 -17.97 -8.48
C ASN A 345 -0.91 -17.92 -9.17
N ALA A 346 0.12 -17.50 -8.43
CA ALA A 346 1.45 -17.26 -8.99
C ALA A 346 2.18 -18.59 -9.22
N TYR A 347 2.86 -18.71 -10.36
CA TYR A 347 3.53 -19.94 -10.79
C TYR A 347 4.82 -19.63 -11.54
N HIS A 348 5.72 -20.61 -11.61
CA HIS A 348 6.96 -20.50 -12.38
C HIS A 348 6.90 -21.50 -13.55
N PRO A 349 6.77 -21.06 -14.82
CA PRO A 349 6.44 -21.95 -15.95
C PRO A 349 7.45 -23.08 -16.14
N VAL A 350 8.74 -22.81 -15.93
CA VAL A 350 9.80 -23.83 -15.99
C VAL A 350 9.67 -24.87 -14.87
N VAL A 351 9.16 -24.49 -13.68
CA VAL A 351 8.99 -25.45 -12.57
C VAL A 351 7.79 -26.34 -12.84
N GLU A 352 6.67 -25.79 -13.32
CA GLU A 352 5.52 -26.60 -13.75
C GLU A 352 5.92 -27.57 -14.88
N TYR A 353 6.67 -27.11 -15.88
CA TYR A 353 7.24 -27.99 -16.93
C TYR A 353 8.16 -29.08 -16.37
N LEU A 354 9.06 -28.74 -15.44
CA LEU A 354 9.94 -29.71 -14.80
C LEU A 354 9.17 -30.74 -13.95
N ASP A 355 8.06 -30.34 -13.32
CA ASP A 355 7.16 -31.25 -12.61
C ASP A 355 6.36 -32.13 -13.59
N GLU A 356 5.84 -31.57 -14.69
CA GLU A 356 5.15 -32.32 -15.75
C GLU A 356 6.03 -33.41 -16.38
N VAL A 357 7.26 -33.08 -16.80
CA VAL A 357 8.16 -34.09 -17.40
C VAL A 357 8.64 -35.09 -16.35
N SER A 358 8.82 -34.67 -15.09
CA SER A 358 9.18 -35.58 -14.00
C SER A 358 8.02 -36.52 -13.62
N ALA A 359 6.76 -36.13 -13.82
CA ALA A 359 5.61 -37.02 -13.70
C ALA A 359 5.51 -37.98 -14.91
N ARG A 360 5.65 -37.44 -16.13
CA ARG A 360 5.60 -38.20 -17.40
C ARG A 360 6.69 -39.27 -17.50
N TYR A 361 7.89 -38.99 -16.98
CA TYR A 361 9.04 -39.89 -16.97
C TYR A 361 9.49 -40.26 -15.55
N SER A 362 8.53 -40.56 -14.66
CA SER A 362 8.77 -40.87 -13.23
C SER A 362 9.77 -42.01 -12.96
N THR A 363 10.02 -42.88 -13.94
CA THR A 363 11.02 -43.97 -13.87
C THR A 363 12.26 -43.73 -14.75
N VAL A 364 12.58 -42.48 -15.09
CA VAL A 364 13.76 -42.13 -15.90
C VAL A 364 15.06 -42.62 -15.27
N ASP A 365 15.92 -43.25 -16.07
CA ASP A 365 17.31 -43.52 -15.70
C ASP A 365 18.17 -42.28 -16.01
N PRO A 366 18.79 -41.63 -15.01
CA PRO A 366 19.65 -40.47 -15.24
C PRO A 366 20.98 -40.77 -15.93
N SER A 367 21.29 -42.04 -16.23
CA SER A 367 22.50 -42.44 -16.99
C SER A 367 22.54 -41.83 -18.40
N ILE A 368 21.39 -41.46 -18.98
CA ILE A 368 21.28 -40.75 -20.27
C ILE A 368 22.13 -39.46 -20.32
N LEU A 369 22.39 -38.83 -19.17
CA LEU A 369 23.21 -37.62 -19.09
C LEU A 369 24.72 -37.87 -19.06
N ASP A 370 25.17 -39.12 -18.87
CA ASP A 370 26.61 -39.46 -18.77
C ASP A 370 27.32 -39.58 -20.12
N THR A 371 26.58 -39.58 -21.23
CA THR A 371 27.10 -39.64 -22.61
C THR A 371 26.59 -38.50 -23.52
N LEU A 372 25.86 -37.53 -22.95
CA LEU A 372 25.11 -36.53 -23.71
C LEU A 372 26.01 -35.58 -24.54
N ALA A 373 27.18 -35.18 -24.03
CA ALA A 373 28.13 -34.35 -24.74
C ALA A 373 28.94 -35.13 -25.80
N THR A 374 29.18 -36.42 -25.57
CA THR A 374 29.72 -37.32 -26.60
C THR A 374 28.71 -37.51 -27.74
N LYS A 375 27.43 -37.67 -27.41
CA LYS A 375 26.34 -37.86 -28.38
C LYS A 375 26.12 -36.64 -29.28
N TYR A 376 25.94 -35.44 -28.70
CA TYR A 376 25.57 -34.25 -29.48
C TYR A 376 26.75 -33.45 -30.04
N PHE A 377 27.96 -33.60 -29.48
CA PHE A 377 29.12 -32.79 -29.90
C PHE A 377 30.31 -33.64 -30.40
N GLY A 378 30.17 -34.97 -30.45
CA GLY A 378 31.18 -35.92 -30.91
C GLY A 378 32.36 -36.15 -29.95
N THR A 379 32.41 -35.50 -28.79
CA THR A 379 33.63 -35.46 -27.97
C THR A 379 33.92 -36.75 -27.19
N SER A 380 35.20 -37.10 -27.06
CA SER A 380 35.68 -38.32 -26.39
C SER A 380 36.13 -38.13 -24.94
N ASP A 381 36.36 -36.90 -24.47
CA ASP A 381 36.74 -36.62 -23.08
C ASP A 381 35.52 -36.76 -22.13
N PRO A 382 35.55 -37.66 -21.12
CA PRO A 382 34.50 -37.78 -20.11
C PRO A 382 34.17 -36.47 -19.38
N LEU A 383 35.13 -35.54 -19.28
CA LEU A 383 34.96 -34.25 -18.61
C LEU A 383 33.90 -33.36 -19.26
N HIS A 384 33.68 -33.47 -20.58
CA HIS A 384 32.63 -32.73 -21.27
C HIS A 384 31.23 -33.22 -20.89
N ASN A 385 31.05 -34.54 -20.72
CA ASN A 385 29.78 -35.10 -20.22
C ASN A 385 29.52 -34.63 -18.78
N ILE A 386 30.57 -34.59 -17.94
CA ILE A 386 30.50 -34.04 -16.57
C ILE A 386 30.06 -32.57 -16.59
N TYR A 387 30.64 -31.72 -17.46
CA TYR A 387 30.23 -30.32 -17.60
C TYR A 387 28.75 -30.19 -17.98
N LEU A 388 28.31 -30.86 -19.04
CA LEU A 388 26.93 -30.73 -19.54
C LEU A 388 25.91 -31.26 -18.54
N LYS A 389 26.17 -32.42 -17.93
CA LYS A 389 25.34 -33.01 -16.87
C LYS A 389 25.21 -32.07 -15.67
N LYS A 390 26.30 -31.47 -15.21
CA LYS A 390 26.28 -30.49 -14.10
C LYS A 390 25.58 -29.19 -14.48
N MET A 391 25.74 -28.73 -15.73
CA MET A 391 25.07 -27.52 -16.22
C MET A 391 23.55 -27.68 -16.21
N LEU A 392 23.03 -28.81 -16.68
CA LEU A 392 21.60 -29.16 -16.63
C LEU A 392 21.06 -29.19 -15.18
N ILE A 393 21.77 -29.84 -14.25
CA ILE A 393 21.37 -29.84 -12.83
C ILE A 393 21.42 -28.42 -12.24
N SER A 394 22.38 -27.57 -12.66
CA SER A 394 22.46 -26.17 -12.23
C SER A 394 21.29 -25.31 -12.75
N ALA A 395 20.78 -25.62 -13.94
CA ALA A 395 19.60 -24.97 -14.51
C ALA A 395 18.33 -25.34 -13.72
N VAL A 396 18.12 -26.62 -13.42
CA VAL A 396 17.04 -27.07 -12.52
C VAL A 396 17.16 -26.42 -11.14
N ALA A 397 18.38 -26.37 -10.58
CA ALA A 397 18.63 -25.73 -9.29
C ALA A 397 18.31 -24.23 -9.29
N ARG A 398 18.62 -23.52 -10.37
CA ARG A 398 18.28 -22.09 -10.54
C ARG A 398 16.78 -21.86 -10.67
N ALA A 399 16.05 -22.71 -11.39
CA ALA A 399 14.59 -22.61 -11.50
C ALA A 399 13.86 -22.95 -10.18
N ARG A 400 14.24 -24.05 -9.50
CA ARG A 400 13.59 -24.48 -8.24
C ARG A 400 14.08 -23.74 -6.99
N ARG A 401 15.27 -23.14 -7.03
CA ARG A 401 15.83 -22.27 -5.96
C ARG A 401 16.52 -21.03 -6.59
N PRO A 402 15.73 -20.04 -7.04
CA PRO A 402 16.27 -18.77 -7.53
C PRO A 402 17.24 -18.15 -6.53
N GLY A 403 18.38 -17.67 -7.03
CA GLY A 403 19.49 -17.18 -6.21
C GLY A 403 20.48 -18.24 -5.70
N CYS A 404 20.29 -19.55 -5.98
CA CYS A 404 21.31 -20.55 -5.65
C CYS A 404 22.65 -20.27 -6.36
N LYS A 405 23.77 -20.70 -5.77
CA LYS A 405 25.09 -20.38 -6.34
C LYS A 405 25.36 -21.18 -7.62
N VAL A 406 25.45 -20.44 -8.73
CA VAL A 406 26.04 -20.86 -10.01
C VAL A 406 26.90 -19.68 -10.47
N ASP A 407 28.23 -19.84 -10.41
CA ASP A 407 29.24 -18.84 -10.84
C ASP A 407 30.09 -19.32 -12.04
N THR A 408 29.50 -20.22 -12.83
CA THR A 408 30.08 -20.89 -14.01
C THR A 408 29.16 -20.73 -15.22
N ALA A 409 29.73 -20.82 -16.42
CA ALA A 409 29.01 -20.88 -17.70
C ALA A 409 29.58 -22.01 -18.57
N LEU A 410 28.74 -22.62 -19.41
CA LEU A 410 29.15 -23.65 -20.38
C LEU A 410 29.21 -23.03 -21.78
N ILE A 411 30.36 -23.17 -22.45
CA ILE A 411 30.63 -22.58 -23.77
C ILE A 411 30.83 -23.69 -24.80
N LEU A 412 30.07 -23.65 -25.90
CA LEU A 412 30.26 -24.55 -27.04
C LEU A 412 31.18 -23.91 -28.09
N VAL A 413 32.28 -24.56 -28.42
CA VAL A 413 33.34 -24.04 -29.31
C VAL A 413 33.50 -24.94 -30.53
N GLY A 414 33.61 -24.38 -31.73
CA GLY A 414 33.79 -25.15 -32.96
C GLY A 414 33.48 -24.31 -34.19
N ALA A 415 33.45 -24.92 -35.38
CA ALA A 415 33.18 -24.20 -36.62
C ALA A 415 31.79 -23.49 -36.64
N GLN A 416 31.67 -22.50 -37.52
CA GLN A 416 30.39 -21.85 -37.81
C GLN A 416 29.46 -22.85 -38.54
N GLY A 417 28.16 -22.79 -38.27
CA GLY A 417 27.16 -23.67 -38.90
C GLY A 417 26.88 -24.98 -38.14
N LEU A 418 27.68 -25.35 -37.14
CA LEU A 418 27.48 -26.56 -36.30
C LEU A 418 26.30 -26.45 -35.30
N ASN A 419 25.23 -25.71 -35.62
CA ASN A 419 23.99 -25.58 -34.82
C ASN A 419 24.15 -25.18 -33.33
N LYS A 420 25.30 -24.65 -32.90
CA LYS A 420 25.65 -24.41 -31.48
C LYS A 420 24.59 -23.63 -30.68
N SER A 421 24.13 -22.48 -31.18
CA SER A 421 23.07 -21.69 -30.50
C SER A 421 21.68 -22.31 -30.66
N SER A 422 21.45 -23.04 -31.76
CA SER A 422 20.20 -23.81 -31.97
C SER A 422 20.06 -24.93 -30.94
N PHE A 423 21.16 -25.57 -30.51
CA PHE A 423 21.16 -26.54 -29.41
C PHE A 423 20.61 -25.92 -28.12
N TRP A 424 21.12 -24.76 -27.71
CA TRP A 424 20.67 -24.10 -26.49
C TRP A 424 19.21 -23.64 -26.60
N ARG A 425 18.82 -23.05 -27.73
CA ARG A 425 17.44 -22.58 -27.96
C ARG A 425 16.41 -23.71 -27.99
N GLU A 426 16.73 -24.86 -28.56
CA GLU A 426 15.85 -26.03 -28.55
C GLU A 426 15.80 -26.68 -27.15
N LEU A 427 16.97 -26.84 -26.51
CA LEU A 427 17.10 -27.47 -25.20
C LEU A 427 16.34 -26.69 -24.11
N PHE A 428 16.52 -25.37 -24.01
CA PHE A 428 15.82 -24.53 -23.05
C PHE A 428 14.39 -24.16 -23.48
N GLY A 429 14.07 -24.29 -24.78
CA GLY A 429 12.82 -23.84 -25.37
C GLY A 429 12.80 -22.32 -25.61
N GLY A 430 12.33 -21.90 -26.78
CA GLY A 430 12.35 -20.49 -27.20
C GLY A 430 11.60 -19.51 -26.29
N ASP A 431 10.64 -19.99 -25.48
CA ASP A 431 9.92 -19.17 -24.51
C ASP A 431 10.72 -18.84 -23.24
N TRP A 432 11.77 -19.61 -22.95
CA TRP A 432 12.61 -19.48 -21.74
C TRP A 432 14.10 -19.33 -22.08
N PHE A 433 14.42 -19.05 -23.34
CA PHE A 433 15.78 -18.84 -23.83
C PHE A 433 15.94 -17.47 -24.49
N THR A 434 17.13 -16.87 -24.38
CA THR A 434 17.52 -15.73 -25.22
C THR A 434 19.01 -15.77 -25.58
N ASP A 435 19.30 -15.39 -26.82
CA ASP A 435 20.61 -15.08 -27.38
C ASP A 435 20.81 -13.56 -27.62
N GLU A 436 19.81 -12.72 -27.32
CA GLU A 436 19.80 -11.28 -27.58
C GLU A 436 20.47 -10.43 -26.48
N LEU A 437 21.68 -10.79 -26.02
CA LEU A 437 22.50 -9.88 -25.22
C LEU A 437 23.11 -8.79 -26.10
N SER A 438 22.86 -7.52 -25.79
CA SER A 438 23.35 -6.38 -26.59
C SER A 438 24.26 -5.45 -25.79
N ASP A 439 24.96 -4.55 -26.48
CA ASP A 439 25.72 -3.44 -25.86
C ASP A 439 24.80 -2.34 -25.28
N GLY A 440 23.66 -2.76 -24.73
CA GLY A 440 22.67 -1.91 -24.08
C GLY A 440 23.08 -1.43 -22.68
N ASN A 441 22.17 -0.68 -22.07
CA ASN A 441 22.29 -0.19 -20.70
C ASN A 441 22.20 -1.36 -19.70
N GLU A 442 23.09 -1.41 -18.71
CA GLU A 442 23.23 -2.54 -17.78
C GLU A 442 21.90 -2.92 -17.08
N ARG A 443 21.04 -1.93 -16.83
CA ARG A 443 19.71 -2.15 -16.23
C ARG A 443 18.77 -2.96 -17.12
N ASP A 444 18.84 -2.76 -18.42
CA ASP A 444 17.93 -3.38 -19.37
C ASP A 444 18.39 -4.82 -19.68
N GLU A 445 19.70 -5.07 -19.70
CA GLU A 445 20.27 -6.43 -19.73
C GLU A 445 19.99 -7.22 -18.44
N LEU A 446 20.05 -6.58 -17.27
CA LEU A 446 19.56 -7.20 -16.02
C LEU A 446 18.07 -7.53 -16.10
N MET A 447 17.24 -6.66 -16.67
CA MET A 447 15.82 -6.95 -16.85
C MET A 447 15.56 -8.12 -17.81
N LYS A 448 16.33 -8.27 -18.90
CA LYS A 448 16.29 -9.48 -19.74
C LYS A 448 16.66 -10.71 -18.92
N LEU A 449 17.77 -10.65 -18.17
CA LEU A 449 18.31 -11.79 -17.43
C LEU A 449 17.32 -12.42 -16.46
N HIS A 450 16.42 -11.63 -15.86
CA HIS A 450 15.40 -12.16 -14.95
C HIS A 450 14.14 -12.70 -15.64
N GLN A 451 14.01 -12.64 -16.98
CA GLN A 451 12.86 -13.13 -17.75
C GLN A 451 13.07 -14.49 -18.44
N PHE A 452 14.29 -15.04 -18.42
CA PHE A 452 14.66 -16.27 -19.12
C PHE A 452 15.35 -17.28 -18.20
N TRP A 453 15.37 -18.55 -18.59
CA TRP A 453 15.99 -19.66 -17.85
C TRP A 453 17.38 -19.98 -18.40
N GLY A 454 17.51 -20.08 -19.72
CA GLY A 454 18.79 -20.13 -20.43
C GLY A 454 19.10 -18.78 -21.05
N LEU A 455 20.33 -18.32 -20.90
CA LEU A 455 20.79 -17.04 -21.45
C LEU A 455 22.15 -17.26 -22.13
N GLU A 456 22.17 -17.18 -23.46
CA GLU A 456 23.40 -17.30 -24.24
C GLU A 456 24.17 -15.98 -24.28
N ILE A 457 25.49 -16.09 -24.07
CA ILE A 457 26.47 -15.07 -24.40
C ILE A 457 27.01 -15.41 -25.81
N PRO A 458 26.49 -14.79 -26.88
CA PRO A 458 27.04 -14.96 -28.21
C PRO A 458 28.43 -14.30 -28.27
N GLU A 459 29.35 -14.92 -29.02
CA GLU A 459 30.70 -14.39 -29.29
C GLU A 459 31.41 -13.90 -28.01
N ILE A 460 31.53 -14.78 -27.01
CA ILE A 460 32.03 -14.43 -25.67
C ILE A 460 33.42 -13.76 -25.68
N GLU A 461 34.24 -14.06 -26.69
CA GLU A 461 35.48 -13.37 -27.04
C GLU A 461 35.32 -11.84 -27.13
N HIS A 462 34.19 -11.34 -27.65
CA HIS A 462 33.91 -9.91 -27.74
C HIS A 462 33.60 -9.28 -26.38
N MET A 463 32.96 -10.01 -25.45
CA MET A 463 32.84 -9.53 -24.07
C MET A 463 34.21 -9.38 -23.41
N TYR A 464 35.09 -10.38 -23.56
CA TYR A 464 36.47 -10.36 -23.07
C TYR A 464 37.32 -9.24 -23.68
N LYS A 465 37.10 -8.90 -24.95
CA LYS A 465 37.83 -7.84 -25.66
C LYS A 465 37.29 -6.42 -25.37
N ARG A 466 36.02 -6.26 -24.95
CA ARG A 466 35.35 -4.94 -24.77
C ARG A 466 35.13 -4.48 -23.32
N LYS A 467 34.91 -5.38 -22.35
CA LYS A 467 34.58 -5.02 -20.96
C LYS A 467 35.68 -5.42 -19.98
N ASP A 468 35.83 -4.66 -18.88
CA ASP A 468 36.76 -5.05 -17.81
C ASP A 468 36.37 -6.43 -17.27
N ILE A 469 37.35 -7.33 -17.19
CA ILE A 469 37.18 -8.72 -16.78
C ILE A 469 36.64 -8.80 -15.33
N SER A 470 36.85 -7.76 -14.52
CA SER A 470 36.23 -7.61 -13.20
C SER A 470 34.69 -7.64 -13.27
N SER A 471 34.08 -6.97 -14.26
CA SER A 471 32.63 -6.87 -14.45
C SER A 471 32.01 -8.19 -14.89
N ILE A 472 32.66 -8.94 -15.80
CA ILE A 472 32.19 -10.28 -16.20
C ILE A 472 32.24 -11.24 -15.00
N LYS A 473 33.34 -11.24 -14.23
CA LYS A 473 33.47 -12.05 -13.01
C LYS A 473 32.40 -11.70 -11.98
N LYS A 474 32.12 -10.40 -11.77
CA LYS A 474 31.04 -9.92 -10.88
C LYS A 474 29.69 -10.42 -11.36
N PHE A 475 29.36 -10.20 -12.64
CA PHE A 475 28.11 -10.60 -13.27
C PHE A 475 27.86 -12.11 -13.16
N MET A 476 28.84 -12.96 -13.43
CA MET A 476 28.70 -14.41 -13.25
C MET A 476 28.55 -14.81 -11.78
N SER A 477 29.24 -14.13 -10.86
CA SER A 477 29.20 -14.47 -9.42
C SER A 477 27.92 -14.05 -8.68
N SER A 478 27.06 -13.24 -9.32
CA SER A 478 25.85 -12.73 -8.68
C SER A 478 24.81 -13.82 -8.46
N SER A 479 24.34 -13.93 -7.21
CA SER A 479 23.16 -14.72 -6.85
C SER A 479 21.87 -13.90 -7.03
N VAL A 480 21.91 -12.63 -6.60
CA VAL A 480 20.77 -11.71 -6.46
C VAL A 480 21.19 -10.36 -7.01
N ASP A 481 20.39 -9.76 -7.90
CA ASP A 481 20.62 -8.40 -8.38
C ASP A 481 19.59 -7.44 -7.77
N ALA A 482 20.06 -6.29 -7.27
CA ALA A 482 19.20 -5.25 -6.73
C ALA A 482 18.89 -4.20 -7.82
N PHE A 483 17.66 -4.15 -8.31
CA PHE A 483 17.23 -3.13 -9.28
C PHE A 483 15.76 -2.73 -9.14
N ARG A 484 15.46 -1.52 -9.63
CA ARG A 484 14.09 -1.00 -9.74
C ARG A 484 13.58 -1.23 -11.15
N ALA A 485 12.52 -2.03 -11.30
CA ALA A 485 11.80 -2.18 -12.56
C ALA A 485 11.20 -0.83 -13.04
N PRO A 486 10.79 -0.69 -14.31
CA PRO A 486 10.00 0.46 -14.76
C PRO A 486 8.73 0.60 -13.91
N TYR A 487 8.33 1.84 -13.63
CA TYR A 487 7.14 2.20 -12.82
C TYR A 487 7.11 1.72 -11.35
N ALA A 488 7.96 0.76 -10.96
CA ALA A 488 8.18 0.43 -9.55
C ALA A 488 8.71 1.66 -8.78
N ARG A 489 8.22 1.86 -7.55
CA ARG A 489 8.62 3.00 -6.70
C ARG A 489 10.02 2.80 -6.11
N GLU A 490 10.30 1.59 -5.65
CA GLU A 490 11.48 1.19 -4.88
C GLU A 490 12.37 0.20 -5.63
N VAL A 491 13.64 0.10 -5.21
CA VAL A 491 14.54 -0.98 -5.63
C VAL A 491 14.11 -2.27 -4.94
N LYS A 492 14.09 -3.38 -5.67
CA LYS A 492 13.89 -4.72 -5.11
C LYS A 492 15.10 -5.60 -5.37
N GLU A 493 15.28 -6.61 -4.53
CA GLU A 493 16.20 -7.72 -4.77
C GLU A 493 15.52 -8.78 -5.62
N HIS A 494 16.20 -9.24 -6.68
CA HIS A 494 15.71 -10.26 -7.61
C HIS A 494 16.70 -11.43 -7.60
N PRO A 495 16.36 -12.58 -6.97
CA PRO A 495 17.19 -13.77 -6.99
C PRO A 495 17.16 -14.41 -8.39
N ARG A 496 18.32 -14.63 -9.03
CA ARG A 496 18.34 -15.10 -10.42
C ARG A 496 17.87 -16.55 -10.54
N ALA A 497 16.88 -16.76 -11.40
CA ALA A 497 16.36 -18.07 -11.80
C ALA A 497 17.05 -18.66 -13.05
N CYS A 498 18.01 -17.95 -13.65
CA CYS A 498 18.65 -18.28 -14.92
C CYS A 498 20.04 -18.95 -14.77
N VAL A 499 20.52 -19.54 -15.87
CA VAL A 499 21.93 -19.95 -16.08
C VAL A 499 22.54 -19.32 -17.33
N LEU A 500 23.86 -19.16 -17.33
CA LEU A 500 24.62 -18.56 -18.41
C LEU A 500 25.25 -19.64 -19.30
N VAL A 501 24.92 -19.66 -20.58
CA VAL A 501 25.59 -20.47 -21.60
C VAL A 501 26.30 -19.55 -22.60
N GLY A 502 27.05 -20.12 -23.54
CA GLY A 502 27.70 -19.35 -24.60
C GLY A 502 28.06 -20.20 -25.80
N THR A 503 28.39 -19.53 -26.89
CA THR A 503 28.98 -20.15 -28.08
C THR A 503 30.13 -19.31 -28.61
N SER A 504 31.07 -19.96 -29.31
CA SER A 504 32.13 -19.25 -30.03
C SER A 504 32.64 -20.03 -31.24
N ASN A 505 33.29 -19.31 -32.15
CA ASN A 505 34.09 -19.85 -33.25
C ASN A 505 35.61 -19.72 -32.98
N GLU A 506 36.03 -18.95 -31.98
CA GLU A 506 37.43 -18.87 -31.53
C GLU A 506 37.73 -19.95 -30.48
N THR A 507 38.91 -20.58 -30.55
CA THR A 507 39.41 -21.50 -29.52
C THR A 507 40.18 -20.78 -28.41
N GLU A 508 40.86 -19.67 -28.73
CA GLU A 508 41.66 -18.85 -27.80
C GLU A 508 40.79 -17.89 -26.97
N LEU A 509 39.86 -18.44 -26.17
CA LEU A 509 38.88 -17.66 -25.39
C LEU A 509 39.39 -17.08 -24.07
N LEU A 510 40.44 -17.69 -23.48
CA LEU A 510 40.75 -17.50 -22.07
C LEU A 510 41.98 -16.60 -21.85
N ASN A 511 41.73 -15.30 -21.73
CA ASN A 511 42.76 -14.25 -21.65
C ASN A 511 43.28 -13.94 -20.23
N ASP A 512 42.76 -14.59 -19.17
CA ASP A 512 43.11 -14.29 -17.78
C ASP A 512 43.14 -15.57 -16.92
N PRO A 513 44.33 -16.01 -16.44
CA PRO A 513 44.49 -17.21 -15.60
C PRO A 513 43.60 -17.29 -14.33
N THR A 514 43.01 -16.18 -13.88
CA THR A 514 42.08 -16.11 -12.73
C THR A 514 40.59 -16.14 -13.12
N GLY A 515 40.29 -16.05 -14.42
CA GLY A 515 38.96 -16.21 -15.01
C GLY A 515 38.58 -17.66 -15.24
N ASN A 516 39.50 -18.43 -15.82
CA ASN A 516 39.32 -19.72 -16.52
C ASN A 516 38.41 -20.72 -15.80
N ARG A 517 38.55 -20.85 -14.47
CA ARG A 517 37.75 -21.77 -13.62
C ARG A 517 36.22 -21.63 -13.72
N ARG A 518 35.71 -20.60 -14.41
CA ARG A 518 34.30 -20.30 -14.59
C ARG A 518 33.74 -20.77 -15.94
N PHE A 519 34.57 -21.19 -16.88
CA PHE A 519 34.16 -21.43 -18.26
C PHE A 519 34.38 -22.90 -18.64
N TRP A 520 33.30 -23.67 -18.61
CA TRP A 520 33.30 -25.07 -19.01
C TRP A 520 33.19 -25.14 -20.53
N ILE A 521 34.34 -25.22 -21.19
CA ILE A 521 34.43 -25.30 -22.65
C ILE A 521 34.17 -26.74 -23.08
N ILE A 522 33.35 -26.92 -24.12
CA ILE A 522 33.20 -28.19 -24.84
C ILE A 522 33.38 -27.92 -26.35
N PRO A 523 34.35 -28.59 -27.00
CA PRO A 523 34.45 -28.60 -28.47
C PRO A 523 33.24 -29.27 -29.12
N VAL A 524 32.84 -28.81 -30.30
CA VAL A 524 31.85 -29.44 -31.18
C VAL A 524 32.59 -29.84 -32.45
N LEU A 525 32.69 -31.14 -32.70
CA LEU A 525 33.46 -31.68 -33.83
C LEU A 525 32.67 -31.59 -35.14
N GLU A 526 33.35 -31.26 -36.24
CA GLU A 526 32.71 -31.07 -37.56
C GLU A 526 32.07 -32.35 -38.11
N ASP A 527 32.62 -33.52 -37.77
CA ASP A 527 32.10 -34.84 -38.15
C ASP A 527 30.73 -35.17 -37.52
N VAL A 528 30.31 -34.44 -36.48
CA VAL A 528 29.06 -34.66 -35.74
C VAL A 528 28.29 -33.33 -35.62
N PRO A 529 27.62 -32.88 -36.68
CA PRO A 529 26.73 -31.72 -36.61
C PRO A 529 25.56 -32.03 -35.64
N ILE A 530 25.20 -31.05 -34.81
CA ILE A 530 24.18 -31.23 -33.77
C ILE A 530 22.81 -31.51 -34.41
N ASP A 531 22.28 -32.72 -34.16
CA ASP A 531 20.93 -33.13 -34.55
C ASP A 531 19.87 -32.48 -33.64
N ILE A 532 19.25 -31.42 -34.15
CA ILE A 532 18.18 -30.69 -33.48
C ILE A 532 16.84 -31.47 -33.49
N GLU A 533 16.60 -32.34 -34.47
CA GLU A 533 15.39 -33.18 -34.47
C GLU A 533 15.45 -34.24 -33.36
N GLN A 534 16.61 -34.89 -33.19
CA GLN A 534 16.82 -35.83 -32.09
C GLN A 534 16.80 -35.10 -30.75
N LEU A 535 17.40 -33.91 -30.65
CA LEU A 535 17.34 -33.09 -29.44
C LEU A 535 15.90 -32.75 -29.04
N SER A 536 15.07 -32.29 -29.98
CA SER A 536 13.65 -31.96 -29.73
C SER A 536 12.86 -33.16 -29.20
N ARG A 537 13.10 -34.36 -29.75
CA ARG A 537 12.47 -35.63 -29.32
C ARG A 537 12.91 -36.10 -27.93
N GLU A 538 14.12 -35.74 -27.49
CA GLU A 538 14.71 -36.21 -26.23
C GLU A 538 14.72 -35.14 -25.11
N ARG A 539 14.46 -33.87 -25.44
CA ARG A 539 14.52 -32.72 -24.52
C ARG A 539 13.78 -32.95 -23.20
N ASP A 540 12.53 -33.40 -23.25
CA ASP A 540 11.72 -33.62 -22.06
C ASP A 540 12.26 -34.77 -21.18
N LEU A 541 12.91 -35.78 -21.80
CA LEU A 541 13.58 -36.88 -21.08
C LEU A 541 14.91 -36.42 -20.46
N ILE A 542 15.68 -35.57 -21.15
CA ILE A 542 16.90 -34.93 -20.65
C ILE A 542 16.60 -34.08 -19.41
N TRP A 543 15.53 -33.28 -19.45
CA TRP A 543 15.12 -32.47 -18.30
C TRP A 543 14.55 -33.30 -17.15
N ALA A 544 13.76 -34.35 -17.42
CA ALA A 544 13.33 -35.29 -16.38
C ALA A 544 14.52 -35.97 -15.68
N ALA A 545 15.53 -36.40 -16.45
CA ALA A 545 16.77 -36.97 -15.90
C ALA A 545 17.55 -35.97 -15.03
N ALA A 546 17.66 -34.71 -15.46
CA ALA A 546 18.32 -33.64 -14.70
C ALA A 546 17.54 -33.32 -13.41
N ASN A 547 16.20 -33.29 -13.48
CA ASN A 547 15.33 -33.10 -12.32
C ASN A 547 15.46 -34.22 -11.30
N ALA A 548 15.46 -35.48 -11.76
CA ALA A 548 15.63 -36.66 -10.91
C ALA A 548 16.99 -36.70 -10.19
N LEU A 549 18.05 -36.09 -10.76
CA LEU A 549 19.34 -35.93 -10.08
C LEU A 549 19.34 -34.77 -9.08
N TYR A 550 18.69 -33.66 -9.41
CA TYR A 550 18.55 -32.53 -8.50
C TYR A 550 17.78 -32.90 -7.22
N GLU A 551 16.64 -33.60 -7.35
CA GLU A 551 15.85 -34.06 -6.19
C GLU A 551 16.58 -35.13 -5.37
N LYS A 552 17.44 -35.95 -6.00
CA LYS A 552 18.38 -36.86 -5.31
C LYS A 552 19.58 -36.13 -4.68
N GLY A 553 19.67 -34.80 -4.78
CA GLY A 553 20.71 -33.98 -4.15
C GLY A 553 22.07 -33.99 -4.86
N HIS A 554 22.14 -34.32 -6.15
CA HIS A 554 23.42 -34.37 -6.87
C HIS A 554 24.09 -33.00 -7.04
N GLN A 555 25.43 -33.01 -6.97
CA GLN A 555 26.25 -31.81 -6.97
C GLN A 555 26.43 -31.19 -8.38
N TRP A 556 25.86 -30.00 -8.59
CA TRP A 556 25.94 -29.25 -9.86
C TRP A 556 27.20 -28.38 -10.05
N TRP A 557 28.11 -28.34 -9.08
CA TRP A 557 29.44 -27.73 -9.23
C TRP A 557 30.53 -28.80 -9.35
N LEU A 558 31.73 -28.44 -9.84
CA LEU A 558 32.87 -29.35 -9.90
C LEU A 558 33.38 -29.69 -8.50
N SER A 559 33.68 -30.97 -8.27
CA SER A 559 34.42 -31.47 -7.10
C SER A 559 35.90 -31.04 -7.16
N PRO A 560 36.68 -31.19 -6.07
CA PRO A 560 38.11 -30.89 -6.07
C PRO A 560 38.96 -31.77 -7.01
N ALA A 561 38.43 -32.90 -7.51
CA ALA A 561 39.08 -33.74 -8.50
C ALA A 561 38.77 -33.26 -9.93
N GLU A 562 37.49 -33.11 -10.27
CA GLU A 562 37.04 -32.56 -11.56
C GLU A 562 37.62 -31.16 -11.80
N SER A 563 37.71 -30.33 -10.74
CA SER A 563 38.33 -28.99 -10.81
C SER A 563 39.81 -29.01 -11.19
N LYS A 564 40.55 -30.09 -10.89
CA LYS A 564 41.96 -30.21 -11.31
C LYS A 564 42.08 -30.57 -12.78
N LEU A 565 41.26 -31.49 -13.26
CA LEU A 565 41.18 -31.86 -14.67
C LEU A 565 40.77 -30.65 -15.52
N HIS A 566 39.75 -29.91 -15.06
CA HIS A 566 39.30 -28.65 -15.67
C HIS A 566 40.43 -27.60 -15.77
N ASN A 567 41.18 -27.36 -14.70
CA ASN A 567 42.31 -26.42 -14.73
C ASN A 567 43.48 -26.86 -15.65
N GLU A 568 43.56 -28.14 -16.00
CA GLU A 568 44.53 -28.66 -16.96
C GLU A 568 44.03 -28.47 -18.39
N ALA A 569 42.81 -28.95 -18.71
CA ALA A 569 42.18 -28.82 -20.03
C ALA A 569 41.93 -27.34 -20.44
N SER A 570 41.64 -26.45 -19.48
CA SER A 570 41.51 -25.01 -19.74
C SER A 570 42.84 -24.31 -20.05
N LYS A 571 43.97 -25.03 -20.24
CA LYS A 571 45.21 -24.48 -20.82
C LYS A 571 45.13 -24.40 -22.35
N ASP A 572 44.49 -25.37 -22.97
CA ASP A 572 44.47 -25.53 -24.44
C ASP A 572 43.58 -24.48 -25.13
N PHE A 573 42.79 -23.74 -24.34
CA PHE A 573 41.92 -22.63 -24.76
C PHE A 573 42.38 -21.25 -24.26
N GLN A 574 43.58 -21.15 -23.67
CA GLN A 574 44.17 -19.86 -23.28
C GLN A 574 44.82 -19.20 -24.48
N SER A 575 44.55 -17.91 -24.68
CA SER A 575 45.24 -17.15 -25.73
C SER A 575 46.72 -17.01 -25.39
N VAL A 576 47.57 -17.29 -26.37
CA VAL A 576 49.02 -17.15 -26.19
C VAL A 576 49.39 -15.72 -26.48
N ASP A 577 49.72 -14.95 -25.45
CA ASP A 577 50.17 -13.57 -25.60
C ASP A 577 51.31 -13.52 -26.63
N PRO A 578 51.26 -12.69 -27.70
CA PRO A 578 52.30 -12.61 -28.73
C PRO A 578 53.71 -12.32 -28.23
N TRP A 579 53.88 -11.83 -26.99
CA TRP A 579 55.19 -11.66 -26.36
C TRP A 579 55.71 -12.94 -25.67
N THR A 580 54.87 -13.97 -25.50
CA THR A 580 55.20 -15.20 -24.77
C THR A 580 56.45 -15.87 -25.28
N GLU A 581 56.56 -16.10 -26.59
CA GLU A 581 57.73 -16.75 -27.17
C GLU A 581 59.01 -15.92 -26.96
N LEU A 582 58.99 -14.63 -27.27
CA LEU A 582 60.14 -13.72 -27.09
C LEU A 582 60.58 -13.62 -25.62
N VAL A 583 59.62 -13.45 -24.71
CA VAL A 583 59.86 -13.36 -23.26
C VAL A 583 60.44 -14.66 -22.71
N LEU A 584 59.89 -15.82 -23.11
CA LEU A 584 60.34 -17.12 -22.62
C LEU A 584 61.64 -17.57 -23.27
N ALA A 585 61.87 -17.30 -24.56
CA ALA A 585 63.14 -17.59 -25.22
C ALA A 585 64.28 -16.84 -24.51
N TYR A 586 64.11 -15.54 -24.27
CA TYR A 586 65.09 -14.77 -23.49
C TYR A 586 65.21 -15.28 -22.05
N ALA A 587 64.10 -15.46 -21.33
CA ALA A 587 64.12 -15.87 -19.92
C ALA A 587 64.77 -17.25 -19.71
N ARG A 588 64.47 -18.25 -20.54
CA ARG A 588 65.05 -19.61 -20.46
C ARG A 588 66.58 -19.64 -20.59
N HIS A 589 67.18 -18.64 -21.24
CA HIS A 589 68.64 -18.50 -21.32
C HIS A 589 69.26 -17.73 -20.14
N GLN A 590 68.46 -17.19 -19.21
CA GLN A 590 68.92 -16.50 -18.01
C GLN A 590 68.72 -17.35 -16.74
N ARG A 591 69.65 -17.24 -15.78
CA ARG A 591 69.50 -17.85 -14.44
C ARG A 591 68.56 -17.03 -13.55
N GLU A 592 68.50 -15.73 -13.79
CA GLU A 592 67.57 -14.77 -13.20
C GLU A 592 67.48 -13.56 -14.13
N THR A 593 66.36 -12.84 -14.11
CA THR A 593 66.15 -11.69 -15.01
C THR A 593 65.11 -10.73 -14.43
N THR A 594 65.19 -9.43 -14.74
CA THR A 594 64.19 -8.43 -14.32
C THR A 594 63.21 -8.12 -15.45
N THR A 595 62.01 -7.63 -15.08
CA THR A 595 61.01 -7.17 -16.04
C THR A 595 61.56 -6.07 -16.98
N ASN A 596 62.48 -5.22 -16.51
CA ASN A 596 63.09 -4.16 -17.31
C ASN A 596 64.08 -4.72 -18.35
N GLU A 597 64.94 -5.68 -17.96
CA GLU A 597 65.84 -6.36 -18.89
C GLU A 597 65.08 -7.11 -19.99
N ILE A 598 63.96 -7.77 -19.66
CA ILE A 598 63.10 -8.41 -20.67
C ILE A 598 62.47 -7.37 -21.60
N LEU A 599 61.87 -6.30 -21.05
CA LEU A 599 61.27 -5.23 -21.85
C LEU A 599 62.28 -4.59 -22.81
N LYS A 600 63.50 -4.32 -22.34
CA LYS A 600 64.55 -3.72 -23.15
C LYS A 600 65.17 -4.70 -24.15
N THR A 601 65.56 -5.90 -23.70
CA THR A 601 66.46 -6.80 -24.45
C THR A 601 65.71 -7.86 -25.26
N ALA A 602 64.56 -8.35 -24.78
CA ALA A 602 63.74 -9.32 -25.51
C ALA A 602 62.67 -8.66 -26.39
N LEU A 603 62.21 -7.46 -26.02
CA LEU A 603 61.09 -6.76 -26.67
C LEU A 603 61.47 -5.40 -27.28
N GLY A 604 62.72 -4.94 -27.14
CA GLY A 604 63.21 -3.69 -27.75
C GLY A 604 62.62 -2.39 -27.17
N ILE A 605 61.94 -2.45 -26.02
CA ILE A 605 61.26 -1.32 -25.40
C ILE A 605 62.23 -0.54 -24.51
N GLU A 606 62.78 0.55 -25.07
CA GLU A 606 63.67 1.47 -24.36
C GLU A 606 63.02 2.01 -23.06
N PRO A 607 63.76 2.22 -21.95
CA PRO A 607 63.20 2.56 -20.64
C PRO A 607 62.27 3.77 -20.63
N GLY A 608 62.51 4.80 -21.46
CA GLY A 608 61.65 5.97 -21.61
C GLY A 608 60.28 5.70 -22.26
N ARG A 609 60.04 4.47 -22.75
CA ARG A 609 58.78 3.98 -23.32
C ARG A 609 58.23 2.75 -22.57
N GLN A 610 58.83 2.35 -21.44
CA GLN A 610 58.37 1.22 -20.65
C GLN A 610 57.16 1.61 -19.79
N GLU A 611 55.97 1.49 -20.36
CA GLU A 611 54.73 1.68 -19.62
C GLU A 611 54.48 0.57 -18.58
N MET A 612 53.79 0.92 -17.48
CA MET A 612 53.42 -0.03 -16.44
C MET A 612 52.51 -1.16 -16.96
N ALA A 613 51.79 -0.95 -18.06
CA ALA A 613 51.02 -1.99 -18.75
C ALA A 613 51.95 -3.08 -19.33
N ALA A 614 53.01 -2.69 -20.05
CA ALA A 614 53.99 -3.61 -20.61
C ALA A 614 54.73 -4.41 -19.52
N ALA A 615 55.09 -3.74 -18.41
CA ALA A 615 55.68 -4.40 -17.25
C ALA A 615 54.74 -5.43 -16.59
N LYS A 616 53.44 -5.13 -16.48
CA LYS A 616 52.43 -6.09 -16.00
C LYS A 616 52.28 -7.28 -16.95
N ARG A 617 52.27 -7.04 -18.27
CA ARG A 617 52.15 -8.07 -19.32
C ARG A 617 53.27 -9.11 -19.25
N VAL A 618 54.53 -8.66 -19.26
CA VAL A 618 55.70 -9.54 -19.04
C VAL A 618 55.61 -10.29 -17.70
N SER A 619 55.18 -9.61 -16.64
CA SER A 619 55.01 -10.23 -15.32
C SER A 619 53.90 -11.29 -15.25
N ALA A 620 52.91 -11.26 -16.15
CA ALA A 620 51.87 -12.28 -16.27
C ALA A 620 52.39 -13.52 -17.01
N ILE A 621 53.03 -13.31 -18.17
CA ILE A 621 53.66 -14.37 -19.00
C ILE A 621 54.62 -15.24 -18.17
N LEU A 622 55.47 -14.61 -17.36
CA LEU A 622 56.42 -15.30 -16.50
C LEU A 622 55.71 -16.16 -15.45
N ARG A 623 54.67 -15.63 -14.79
CA ARG A 623 53.92 -16.36 -13.75
C ARG A 623 53.13 -17.54 -14.29
N SER A 624 52.48 -17.41 -15.45
CA SER A 624 51.77 -18.54 -16.08
C SER A 624 52.72 -19.66 -16.50
N ASN A 625 53.95 -19.31 -16.87
CA ASN A 625 55.00 -20.25 -17.28
C ASN A 625 55.95 -20.69 -16.13
N GLY A 626 55.51 -20.57 -14.87
CA GLY A 626 56.22 -21.16 -13.72
C GLY A 626 57.40 -20.37 -13.17
N TRP A 627 57.60 -19.11 -13.57
CA TRP A 627 58.60 -18.22 -12.97
C TRP A 627 58.03 -17.51 -11.74
N GLU A 628 58.85 -17.36 -10.70
CA GLU A 628 58.49 -16.64 -9.48
C GLU A 628 59.35 -15.40 -9.26
N GLN A 629 58.78 -14.42 -8.57
CA GLN A 629 59.38 -13.11 -8.36
C GLN A 629 59.94 -13.01 -6.94
N VAL A 630 61.26 -12.85 -6.81
CA VAL A 630 62.00 -12.92 -5.55
C VAL A 630 62.80 -11.64 -5.35
N ARG A 631 62.97 -11.20 -4.10
CA ARG A 631 63.90 -10.10 -3.77
C ARG A 631 65.31 -10.66 -3.65
N ARG A 632 66.23 -10.21 -4.51
CA ARG A 632 67.67 -10.50 -4.40
C ARG A 632 68.42 -9.19 -4.21
N ARG A 633 69.52 -9.22 -3.43
CA ARG A 633 70.40 -8.06 -3.24
C ARG A 633 71.48 -8.05 -4.32
N ILE A 634 71.52 -6.99 -5.13
CA ILE A 634 72.41 -6.82 -6.28
C ILE A 634 72.98 -5.40 -6.22
N GLU A 635 74.32 -5.28 -6.18
CA GLU A 635 75.06 -4.01 -6.18
C GLU A 635 74.49 -2.92 -5.26
N GLY A 636 74.25 -3.29 -3.99
CA GLY A 636 73.71 -2.40 -2.96
C GLY A 636 72.18 -2.21 -2.99
N SER A 637 71.52 -2.52 -4.10
CA SER A 637 70.07 -2.47 -4.29
C SER A 637 69.38 -3.82 -4.00
N CYS A 638 68.05 -3.83 -3.87
CA CYS A 638 67.24 -5.05 -3.69
C CYS A 638 66.10 -5.17 -4.74
N PRO A 639 66.43 -5.33 -6.03
CA PRO A 639 65.43 -5.48 -7.10
C PRO A 639 64.58 -6.74 -6.92
N HIS A 640 63.45 -6.76 -7.64
CA HIS A 640 62.59 -7.95 -7.75
C HIS A 640 62.99 -8.68 -9.04
N VAL A 641 63.72 -9.79 -8.89
CA VAL A 641 64.17 -10.64 -9.99
C VAL A 641 63.21 -11.81 -10.19
N TRP A 642 63.13 -12.29 -11.42
CA TRP A 642 62.41 -13.50 -11.78
C TRP A 642 63.38 -14.68 -11.82
N VAL A 643 62.96 -15.80 -11.25
CA VAL A 643 63.68 -17.09 -11.33
C VAL A 643 62.69 -18.19 -11.71
N GLU A 644 63.15 -19.16 -12.49
CA GLU A 644 62.34 -20.34 -12.80
C GLU A 644 62.13 -21.19 -11.55
N LYS A 645 60.89 -21.63 -11.27
CA LYS A 645 60.65 -22.62 -10.22
C LYS A 645 61.25 -23.96 -10.63
N LYS A 646 62.42 -24.27 -10.05
CA LYS A 646 62.97 -25.63 -10.10
C LYS A 646 61.90 -26.62 -9.62
N LYS A 647 61.51 -27.55 -10.50
CA LYS A 647 60.67 -28.68 -10.14
C LYS A 647 61.37 -29.48 -9.03
N SER A 648 60.92 -29.30 -7.79
CA SER A 648 61.36 -30.11 -6.67
C SER A 648 60.80 -31.52 -6.85
N TRP A 649 61.57 -32.40 -7.48
CA TRP A 649 61.38 -33.84 -7.35
C TRP A 649 61.32 -34.14 -5.86
N GLY A 650 60.23 -34.77 -5.42
CA GLY A 650 59.92 -34.90 -4.00
C GLY A 650 61.03 -35.61 -3.26
N LYS A 651 61.35 -35.15 -2.04
CA LYS A 651 62.22 -35.92 -1.15
C LYS A 651 61.57 -37.27 -0.91
N GLN A 652 62.19 -38.31 -1.44
CA GLN A 652 62.00 -39.68 -0.97
C GLN A 652 62.37 -39.71 0.52
N ALA A 653 61.54 -40.35 1.35
CA ALA A 653 61.81 -40.47 2.77
C ALA A 653 63.07 -41.31 3.02
N ASP A 654 63.77 -41.05 4.13
CA ASP A 654 65.12 -41.53 4.39
C ASP A 654 65.25 -43.07 4.40
N LEU A 655 66.41 -43.57 3.94
CA LEU A 655 67.31 -44.40 4.77
C LEU A 655 68.67 -44.59 4.07
N GLY A 656 69.75 -44.50 4.85
CA GLY A 656 71.12 -44.24 4.37
C GLY A 656 71.83 -45.32 3.55
N GLY A 657 72.95 -44.93 2.92
CA GLY A 657 73.82 -45.83 2.17
C GLY A 657 75.05 -45.14 1.58
N SER A 658 76.23 -45.61 1.96
CA SER A 658 77.58 -45.17 1.59
C SER A 658 77.88 -44.96 0.08
N GLY A 659 78.56 -43.84 -0.23
CA GLY A 659 79.78 -43.74 -1.07
C GLY A 659 79.80 -44.29 -2.50
N GLY A 660 80.08 -43.43 -3.48
CA GLY A 660 80.36 -43.82 -4.87
C GLY A 660 81.14 -42.76 -5.65
N SER A 661 82.21 -43.17 -6.34
CA SER A 661 83.11 -42.30 -7.10
C SER A 661 82.63 -42.07 -8.54
N MET A 662 82.63 -40.80 -8.98
CA MET A 662 83.15 -40.28 -10.27
C MET A 662 82.95 -41.06 -11.60
N SER A 663 82.61 -40.30 -12.66
CA SER A 663 83.18 -40.34 -14.04
C SER A 663 82.32 -40.79 -15.26
N GLN A 664 82.43 -39.94 -16.31
CA GLN A 664 82.46 -40.22 -17.77
C GLN A 664 81.19 -40.49 -18.61
N ALA A 665 81.38 -40.30 -19.94
CA ALA A 665 80.42 -40.29 -21.08
C ALA A 665 79.30 -39.21 -21.01
N LEU A 666 79.23 -38.14 -21.83
CA LEU A 666 79.95 -37.74 -23.07
C LEU A 666 79.59 -38.55 -24.34
N GLN A 667 79.50 -37.85 -25.48
CA GLN A 667 79.16 -38.31 -26.85
C GLN A 667 77.64 -38.55 -27.10
N GLN A 668 77.05 -38.16 -28.25
CA GLN A 668 77.48 -37.21 -29.29
C GLN A 668 76.27 -36.79 -30.17
N ASP A 669 76.27 -35.57 -30.72
CA ASP A 669 76.22 -35.29 -32.18
C ASP A 669 75.85 -33.84 -32.51
N THR A 670 76.24 -33.40 -33.71
CA THR A 670 76.23 -32.00 -34.18
C THR A 670 76.10 -31.96 -35.70
N GLU A 671 75.24 -31.09 -36.23
CA GLU A 671 75.35 -30.40 -37.55
C GLU A 671 74.14 -29.41 -37.67
N GLN A 672 74.37 -28.13 -37.96
CA GLN A 672 74.32 -27.46 -39.29
C GLN A 672 72.89 -27.36 -39.90
N ASP A 673 72.43 -26.23 -40.47
CA ASP A 673 73.09 -24.93 -40.62
C ASP A 673 72.13 -23.71 -40.79
N GLU A 674 72.73 -22.54 -41.01
CA GLU A 674 72.17 -21.20 -41.30
C GLU A 674 70.93 -21.12 -42.24
N THR A 675 70.16 -20.03 -42.15
CA THR A 675 69.92 -19.02 -43.22
C THR A 675 68.96 -17.89 -42.72
N ILE A 676 68.84 -16.80 -43.49
CA ILE A 676 67.91 -15.65 -43.37
C ILE A 676 68.30 -14.58 -42.33
N LEU A 677 69.17 -13.66 -42.77
CA LEU A 677 69.44 -12.38 -42.10
C LEU A 677 69.44 -11.22 -43.11
N GLU A 678 68.34 -11.04 -43.86
CA GLU A 678 68.15 -9.84 -44.67
C GLU A 678 66.66 -9.57 -45.01
N ILE A 679 66.12 -8.45 -44.49
CA ILE A 679 65.07 -7.57 -45.07
C ILE A 679 64.59 -6.57 -43.97
N GLN A 680 64.58 -5.27 -44.33
CA GLN A 680 64.11 -4.07 -43.60
C GLN A 680 65.18 -3.03 -43.18
N LYS A 681 65.86 -2.46 -44.19
CA LYS A 681 66.37 -1.07 -44.17
C LYS A 681 65.57 -0.19 -45.15
N SER A 682 64.31 0.06 -44.83
CA SER A 682 63.36 0.87 -45.62
C SER A 682 62.11 1.09 -44.76
N TRP A 683 61.65 2.30 -44.39
CA TRP A 683 61.99 3.68 -44.81
C TRP A 683 62.32 4.61 -43.63
N GLY A 684 62.62 5.89 -43.92
CA GLY A 684 62.58 7.00 -42.95
C GLY A 684 62.40 8.35 -43.65
N LYS A 685 62.09 9.40 -42.86
CA LYS A 685 61.69 10.78 -43.27
C LYS A 685 60.25 10.88 -43.82
N GLN A 686 59.52 12.00 -43.69
CA GLN A 686 59.75 13.32 -43.07
C GLN A 686 58.49 13.72 -42.24
N ALA A 687 58.57 14.45 -41.12
CA ALA A 687 58.42 15.92 -40.99
C ALA A 687 57.08 16.49 -41.55
N ASP A 688 56.39 17.46 -40.95
CA ASP A 688 56.77 18.39 -39.87
C ASP A 688 55.53 19.12 -39.22
N LEU A 689 55.80 20.01 -38.25
CA LEU A 689 54.99 21.18 -37.80
C LEU A 689 53.68 21.04 -36.99
N GLY A 690 53.72 21.57 -35.75
CA GLY A 690 52.62 22.34 -35.10
C GLY A 690 51.54 21.57 -34.30
N GLY A 691 51.03 22.06 -33.16
CA GLY A 691 51.45 23.21 -32.34
C GLY A 691 50.36 23.70 -31.38
N SER A 692 50.71 24.01 -30.11
CA SER A 692 49.89 24.67 -29.05
C SER A 692 48.54 24.02 -28.64
N GLY A 693 48.12 24.03 -27.37
CA GLY A 693 48.77 24.50 -26.14
C GLY A 693 47.77 24.71 -24.99
N GLY A 694 48.26 24.79 -23.74
CA GLY A 694 47.46 25.05 -22.53
C GLY A 694 47.01 23.76 -21.80
N SER A 695 47.13 23.59 -20.48
CA SER A 695 47.02 24.50 -19.31
C SER A 695 45.56 24.89 -18.98
N ALA A 696 45.03 24.65 -17.78
CA ALA A 696 45.51 23.86 -16.63
C ALA A 696 44.34 23.61 -15.66
N SER A 697 44.56 22.80 -14.62
CA SER A 697 44.55 23.35 -13.24
C SER A 697 45.12 22.36 -12.22
N GLN A 698 46.07 22.82 -11.40
CA GLN A 698 46.55 22.14 -10.19
C GLN A 698 46.01 22.86 -8.94
N SER A 699 45.56 22.11 -7.94
CA SER A 699 45.59 22.41 -6.49
C SER A 699 45.23 21.09 -5.77
N LEU A 700 45.97 20.51 -4.82
CA LEU A 700 46.49 21.02 -3.53
C LEU A 700 45.34 21.30 -2.54
N GLN A 701 45.34 20.82 -1.28
CA GLN A 701 46.44 20.20 -0.51
C GLN A 701 46.00 19.22 0.61
N LYS A 702 46.96 18.37 1.03
CA LYS A 702 47.14 17.49 2.22
C LYS A 702 46.24 17.76 3.46
N CYS A 703 45.86 16.76 4.28
CA CYS A 703 46.69 16.01 5.26
C CYS A 703 45.99 14.68 5.69
N THR A 704 46.63 13.50 5.82
CA THR A 704 47.54 12.96 6.88
C THR A 704 46.91 12.90 8.29
N GLU A 705 46.98 11.82 9.09
CA GLU A 705 47.85 10.61 9.04
C GLU A 705 47.36 9.44 9.97
N ASN A 706 47.77 8.18 9.69
CA ASN A 706 47.88 6.95 10.56
C ASN A 706 46.62 6.49 11.37
N GLY A 707 46.28 5.20 11.62
CA GLY A 707 46.81 3.84 11.36
C GLY A 707 45.82 2.81 12.03
N GLN A 708 46.06 1.49 12.25
CA GLN A 708 47.11 0.54 11.83
C GLN A 708 46.68 -0.94 12.11
N ASN A 709 47.09 -1.89 11.25
CA ASN A 709 47.20 -3.38 11.34
C ASN A 709 46.31 -4.26 12.30
N ASP A 710 45.49 -5.12 11.65
CA ASP A 710 45.39 -6.60 11.80
C ASP A 710 44.61 -7.35 12.92
N PRO A 711 44.16 -8.61 12.67
CA PRO A 711 43.18 -9.41 13.46
C PRO A 711 43.88 -10.59 14.24
N PRO A 712 43.29 -11.76 14.63
CA PRO A 712 41.91 -12.31 14.51
C PRO A 712 41.35 -13.13 15.73
N SER A 713 40.13 -13.70 15.60
CA SER A 713 39.83 -15.08 16.04
C SER A 713 38.47 -15.62 15.56
N ASP A 714 38.41 -16.85 15.04
CA ASP A 714 37.17 -17.63 14.83
C ASP A 714 36.59 -18.16 16.16
N GLN A 715 35.28 -18.42 16.19
CA GLN A 715 34.79 -19.71 16.73
C GLN A 715 33.44 -20.17 16.14
N GLN A 716 33.19 -21.48 16.19
CA GLN A 716 32.10 -22.17 15.48
C GLN A 716 31.08 -22.82 16.43
N ARG A 717 29.95 -23.25 15.84
CA ARG A 717 28.94 -24.24 16.35
C ARG A 717 27.90 -23.64 17.30
N ARG A 718 26.68 -24.21 17.42
CA ARG A 718 26.19 -25.52 16.96
C ARG A 718 24.68 -25.50 16.62
N ILE A 719 24.25 -26.41 15.76
CA ILE A 719 22.83 -26.76 15.53
C ILE A 719 22.41 -27.87 16.52
N THR A 720 21.21 -27.78 17.10
CA THR A 720 20.44 -28.91 17.67
C THR A 720 18.93 -28.59 17.65
N SER A 721 18.07 -29.61 17.78
CA SER A 721 16.71 -29.55 17.23
C SER A 721 15.64 -30.32 18.03
N GLN A 722 14.42 -29.76 18.11
CA GLN A 722 13.15 -30.42 18.49
C GLN A 722 13.08 -30.98 19.94
N PRO A 723 12.04 -31.75 20.36
CA PRO A 723 10.78 -31.17 20.83
C PRO A 723 10.21 -31.81 22.12
N LEU A 724 9.14 -31.24 22.70
CA LEU A 724 8.25 -31.97 23.62
C LEU A 724 6.76 -31.66 23.37
N ARG A 725 5.91 -32.66 23.63
CA ARG A 725 4.42 -32.62 23.62
C ARG A 725 3.90 -32.60 25.06
N GLY A 726 2.62 -32.27 25.27
CA GLY A 726 1.91 -32.66 26.51
C GLY A 726 0.63 -31.89 26.83
N GLU A 727 -0.50 -32.42 26.37
CA GLU A 727 -1.86 -32.43 26.96
C GLU A 727 -2.04 -31.78 28.36
N THR A 728 -3.06 -30.98 28.63
CA THR A 728 -4.50 -31.37 28.69
C THR A 728 -5.43 -30.13 28.79
N SER A 729 -6.74 -30.35 28.70
CA SER A 729 -7.81 -29.34 28.87
C SER A 729 -8.63 -29.55 30.14
N GLU A 730 -9.09 -28.47 30.79
CA GLU A 730 -10.24 -28.53 31.71
C GLU A 730 -10.98 -27.17 31.81
N THR A 731 -12.26 -27.20 32.16
CA THR A 731 -13.22 -26.07 32.06
C THR A 731 -13.84 -25.73 33.42
N CYS A 732 -14.01 -24.44 33.74
CA CYS A 732 -14.86 -23.97 34.85
C CYS A 732 -15.44 -22.58 34.55
N ASP A 733 -16.74 -22.40 34.80
CA ASP A 733 -17.44 -21.11 34.72
C ASP A 733 -17.37 -20.34 36.06
N PRO A 734 -17.37 -18.98 36.05
CA PRO A 734 -17.47 -18.17 37.25
C PRO A 734 -18.95 -17.96 37.71
N PRO A 735 -19.21 -17.79 39.02
CA PRO A 735 -20.56 -17.75 39.58
C PRO A 735 -21.24 -16.37 39.53
N VAL A 736 -22.59 -16.37 39.57
CA VAL A 736 -23.44 -15.17 39.66
C VAL A 736 -23.88 -14.91 41.10
N ILE A 737 -23.67 -13.69 41.60
CA ILE A 737 -24.32 -13.16 42.82
C ILE A 737 -24.79 -11.71 42.55
N ARG A 738 -25.99 -11.37 43.02
CA ARG A 738 -26.58 -10.00 42.98
C ARG A 738 -26.29 -9.25 44.28
N LEU A 739 -26.39 -7.90 44.28
CA LEU A 739 -27.31 -7.12 45.13
C LEU A 739 -27.25 -5.61 44.86
N ASP A 740 -28.17 -4.88 45.49
CA ASP A 740 -28.59 -3.49 45.21
C ASP A 740 -27.74 -2.39 45.91
N PRO A 741 -27.86 -1.09 45.52
CA PRO A 741 -26.92 -0.01 45.89
C PRO A 741 -27.31 0.72 47.21
N PRO A 742 -26.38 1.47 47.88
CA PRO A 742 -26.22 2.91 47.61
C PRO A 742 -24.80 3.53 47.91
N THR A 743 -24.67 4.86 47.78
CA THR A 743 -23.78 5.81 48.51
C THR A 743 -22.31 5.41 48.87
N LEU A 744 -21.20 5.87 48.22
CA LEU A 744 -20.60 7.24 48.04
C LEU A 744 -19.39 7.63 49.03
N PRO A 745 -18.09 7.55 48.61
CA PRO A 745 -16.75 8.00 49.18
C PRO A 745 -16.05 9.42 49.48
N ASN A 746 -16.13 10.56 48.72
CA ASN A 746 -15.38 11.90 48.81
C ASN A 746 -13.86 12.09 48.19
N PHE A 747 -13.28 13.29 47.73
CA PHE A 747 -12.01 13.71 46.87
C PHE A 747 -10.68 14.57 47.39
N PHE A 748 -10.09 15.66 46.79
CA PHE A 748 -8.87 16.60 47.04
C PHE A 748 -7.72 16.35 48.07
N SER A 749 -6.44 16.63 47.69
CA SER A 749 -5.12 16.84 48.41
C SER A 749 -4.24 15.59 48.70
N ASP A 750 -2.89 15.50 48.85
CA ASP A 750 -1.62 16.10 48.31
C ASP A 750 -0.44 15.14 48.75
N GLU A 751 0.89 15.21 48.48
CA GLU A 751 1.81 16.07 47.71
C GLU A 751 3.15 15.33 47.30
N SER A 752 3.65 15.51 46.06
CA SER A 752 5.07 15.86 45.73
C SER A 752 6.23 14.86 45.45
N LYS A 753 7.16 15.37 44.60
CA LYS A 753 8.61 15.05 44.39
C LYS A 753 8.99 13.74 43.65
N SER A 754 10.01 13.72 42.76
CA SER A 754 10.77 14.81 42.11
C SER A 754 11.67 14.33 40.95
N LEU A 755 11.77 15.15 39.90
CA LEU A 755 12.96 15.41 39.03
C LEU A 755 13.94 14.26 38.66
N SER A 756 13.93 13.87 37.37
CA SER A 756 15.14 13.73 36.54
C SER A 756 14.76 13.59 35.05
N GLU A 757 15.43 14.33 34.16
CA GLU A 757 15.30 14.21 32.68
C GLU A 757 16.45 13.38 32.07
N GLY A 758 16.26 12.96 30.82
CA GLY A 758 17.27 12.30 29.96
C GLY A 758 17.14 10.76 29.93
N ASP A 759 17.18 10.09 28.77
CA ASP A 759 17.17 10.58 27.38
C ASP A 759 16.65 9.46 26.46
N ASP A 760 15.86 9.81 25.44
CA ASP A 760 15.60 8.97 24.24
C ASP A 760 15.35 9.93 23.06
N PRO A 761 15.84 9.67 21.83
CA PRO A 761 16.19 10.72 20.86
C PRO A 761 14.95 11.49 20.31
N SER A 762 14.70 12.78 20.57
CA SER A 762 15.51 13.96 20.97
C SER A 762 16.37 14.65 19.87
N PRO A 763 16.50 15.99 19.89
CA PRO A 763 15.51 17.01 20.29
C PRO A 763 15.55 18.28 19.38
N THR A 764 15.14 19.44 19.92
CA THR A 764 15.14 20.82 19.35
C THR A 764 14.03 21.09 18.32
N SER A 765 13.15 22.12 18.44
CA SER A 765 13.33 23.58 18.68
C SER A 765 14.04 24.28 17.51
N GLU A 766 13.59 25.44 17.01
CA GLU A 766 13.03 26.58 17.75
C GLU A 766 11.66 27.10 17.24
N SER A 767 10.93 27.75 18.14
CA SER A 767 9.76 28.57 17.83
C SER A 767 10.17 29.97 17.36
N SER A 768 10.43 30.15 16.07
CA SER A 768 10.55 31.48 15.47
C SER A 768 9.24 32.26 15.67
N SER A 769 9.30 33.35 16.45
CA SER A 769 8.20 34.32 16.58
C SER A 769 8.04 35.19 15.31
N VAL A 770 9.01 35.13 14.39
CA VAL A 770 9.05 35.87 13.12
C VAL A 770 8.30 35.10 12.02
N CYS A 771 7.47 35.83 11.27
CA CYS A 771 6.74 35.31 10.11
C CYS A 771 7.71 34.84 9.00
N PRO A 772 7.53 33.63 8.41
CA PRO A 772 8.36 33.13 7.32
C PRO A 772 8.38 34.05 6.10
N GLU A 773 9.47 33.96 5.31
CA GLU A 773 9.70 34.91 4.22
C GLU A 773 8.55 34.92 3.19
N LYS A 774 8.05 36.13 2.90
CA LYS A 774 6.94 36.35 1.97
C LYS A 774 7.36 36.02 0.54
N CYS A 775 6.51 35.29 -0.20
CA CYS A 775 6.70 35.11 -1.63
C CYS A 775 6.58 36.44 -2.39
N GLU A 776 7.13 36.51 -3.61
CA GLU A 776 7.24 37.74 -4.41
C GLU A 776 5.92 38.51 -4.51
N TYR A 777 4.82 37.81 -4.79
CA TYR A 777 3.47 38.38 -4.83
C TYR A 777 3.08 39.20 -3.59
N TYR A 778 3.53 38.80 -2.39
CA TYR A 778 3.29 39.56 -1.15
C TYR A 778 4.41 40.55 -0.79
N LYS A 779 5.62 40.39 -1.35
CA LYS A 779 6.70 41.39 -1.29
C LYS A 779 6.34 42.62 -2.13
N GLU A 780 5.90 42.43 -3.38
CA GLU A 780 5.52 43.50 -4.31
C GLU A 780 4.32 44.31 -3.78
N LEU A 781 3.27 43.63 -3.32
CA LEU A 781 2.06 44.27 -2.79
C LEU A 781 2.26 44.99 -1.44
N ARG A 782 3.44 44.85 -0.81
CA ARG A 782 3.81 45.50 0.47
C ARG A 782 2.75 45.38 1.57
N ILE A 783 2.06 44.24 1.63
CA ILE A 783 0.93 44.05 2.55
C ILE A 783 1.43 44.06 4.00
N LYS A 784 0.99 45.08 4.74
CA LYS A 784 1.22 45.25 6.17
C LYS A 784 0.46 44.19 6.99
N PRO A 785 0.92 43.88 8.21
CA PRO A 785 0.20 42.97 9.10
C PRO A 785 -1.18 43.52 9.45
N PHE A 786 -2.20 42.67 9.43
CA PHE A 786 -3.56 43.03 9.84
C PHE A 786 -3.69 42.78 11.34
N VAL A 787 -3.67 43.86 12.13
CA VAL A 787 -3.69 43.77 13.60
C VAL A 787 -5.08 44.12 14.14
N PHE A 788 -5.68 43.19 14.88
CA PHE A 788 -6.98 43.33 15.53
C PHE A 788 -6.89 42.88 16.99
N LYS A 789 -7.85 43.30 17.83
CA LYS A 789 -7.96 42.80 19.20
C LYS A 789 -9.04 41.73 19.29
N LEU A 790 -8.75 40.68 20.04
CA LEU A 790 -9.69 39.63 20.42
C LEU A 790 -9.87 39.72 21.94
N GLU A 791 -11.09 39.88 22.42
CA GLU A 791 -11.34 39.79 23.87
C GLU A 791 -11.37 38.31 24.28
N SER A 792 -10.77 38.03 25.44
CA SER A 792 -10.57 36.69 25.98
C SER A 792 -10.53 36.76 27.51
N ASP A 793 -10.60 35.61 28.19
CA ASP A 793 -10.54 35.53 29.67
C ASP A 793 -9.28 36.13 30.30
N PHE A 794 -8.22 36.31 29.52
CA PHE A 794 -6.93 36.87 29.95
C PHE A 794 -6.79 38.35 29.55
N GLY A 795 -7.87 38.98 29.09
CA GLY A 795 -7.92 40.36 28.58
C GLY A 795 -7.92 40.45 27.06
N ALA A 796 -7.83 41.67 26.54
CA ALA A 796 -7.86 41.97 25.11
C ALA A 796 -6.51 41.66 24.43
N VAL A 797 -6.37 40.45 23.91
CA VAL A 797 -5.19 39.93 23.18
C VAL A 797 -5.08 40.64 21.82
N GLN A 798 -3.88 41.07 21.44
CA GLN A 798 -3.64 41.75 20.17
C GLN A 798 -3.09 40.77 19.13
N VAL A 799 -3.88 40.47 18.10
CA VAL A 799 -3.58 39.45 17.09
C VAL A 799 -3.18 40.11 15.78
N SER A 800 -2.00 39.78 15.28
CA SER A 800 -1.44 40.22 14.00
C SER A 800 -1.51 39.09 12.97
N ALA A 801 -2.08 39.34 11.80
CA ALA A 801 -2.22 38.36 10.73
C ALA A 801 -1.42 38.76 9.47
N GLU A 802 -0.54 37.88 9.01
CA GLU A 802 0.38 38.11 7.89
C GLU A 802 0.28 37.02 6.81
N PRO A 803 -0.21 37.33 5.60
CA PRO A 803 -0.09 36.41 4.47
C PRO A 803 1.35 36.34 3.97
N PHE A 804 1.88 35.12 3.79
CA PHE A 804 3.27 34.93 3.35
C PHE A 804 3.44 34.00 2.13
N HIS A 805 2.46 33.16 1.80
CA HIS A 805 2.52 32.30 0.63
C HIS A 805 1.16 32.19 -0.06
N LYS A 806 1.13 32.23 -1.40
CA LYS A 806 -0.10 32.10 -2.21
C LYS A 806 0.01 30.92 -3.17
N PHE A 807 -1.00 30.07 -3.19
CA PHE A 807 -1.12 28.91 -4.07
C PHE A 807 -1.76 29.29 -5.41
N LYS A 808 -1.49 28.50 -6.46
CA LYS A 808 -2.03 28.72 -7.82
C LYS A 808 -3.57 28.69 -7.89
N ASN A 809 -4.25 28.07 -6.92
CA ASN A 809 -5.71 28.02 -6.79
C ASN A 809 -6.33 29.25 -6.09
N GLY A 810 -5.53 30.25 -5.71
CA GLY A 810 -5.97 31.46 -5.01
C GLY A 810 -5.93 31.39 -3.48
N GLN A 811 -5.77 30.21 -2.88
CA GLN A 811 -5.62 30.07 -1.42
C GLN A 811 -4.29 30.65 -0.93
N SER A 812 -4.25 31.04 0.35
CA SER A 812 -3.08 31.66 0.98
C SER A 812 -2.72 30.97 2.30
N LYS A 813 -1.42 30.86 2.62
CA LYS A 813 -0.97 30.64 4.00
C LYS A 813 -0.92 32.00 4.71
N VAL A 814 -1.53 32.06 5.88
CA VAL A 814 -1.49 33.21 6.79
C VAL A 814 -0.82 32.76 8.08
N TRP A 815 0.18 33.52 8.52
CA TRP A 815 0.80 33.42 9.83
C TRP A 815 0.05 34.34 10.79
N LEU A 816 -0.42 33.80 11.91
CA LEU A 816 -1.06 34.54 12.98
C LEU A 816 -0.07 34.65 14.14
N THR A 817 0.14 35.88 14.64
CA THR A 817 0.99 36.19 15.80
C THR A 817 0.12 36.85 16.86
N PHE A 818 -0.04 36.20 18.01
CA PHE A 818 -0.88 36.63 19.13
C PHE A 818 0.03 37.24 20.21
N GLN A 819 -0.16 38.52 20.55
CA GLN A 819 0.51 39.13 21.70
C GLN A 819 -0.46 39.23 22.87
N THR A 820 -0.12 38.53 23.95
CA THR A 820 -0.90 38.46 25.18
C THR A 820 -0.59 39.62 26.12
N PRO A 821 -1.48 40.00 27.06
CA PRO A 821 -1.29 41.18 27.91
C PRO A 821 -0.09 41.11 28.88
N ASP A 822 0.42 39.91 29.17
CA ASP A 822 1.66 39.66 29.92
C ASP A 822 2.94 39.74 29.05
N GLY A 823 2.80 40.02 27.75
CA GLY A 823 3.91 40.27 26.82
C GLY A 823 4.39 39.06 26.02
N GLN A 824 3.83 37.87 26.24
CA GLN A 824 4.20 36.68 25.46
C GLN A 824 3.68 36.77 24.02
N THR A 825 4.39 36.13 23.09
CA THR A 825 4.10 36.15 21.66
C THR A 825 3.99 34.73 21.12
N LEU A 826 2.77 34.30 20.76
CA LEU A 826 2.45 32.95 20.27
C LEU A 826 2.15 32.99 18.77
N THR A 827 2.42 31.90 18.03
CA THR A 827 2.32 31.90 16.55
C THR A 827 1.65 30.65 15.96
N LYS A 828 0.84 30.80 14.90
CA LYS A 828 0.12 29.70 14.23
C LYS A 828 -0.07 29.93 12.72
N ILE A 829 0.14 28.91 11.89
CA ILE A 829 -0.18 28.96 10.45
C ILE A 829 -1.61 28.46 10.19
N ILE A 830 -2.36 29.17 9.34
CA ILE A 830 -3.60 28.68 8.72
C ILE A 830 -3.52 28.74 7.18
N LYS A 831 -4.31 27.90 6.50
CA LYS A 831 -4.57 28.00 5.05
C LYS A 831 -6.00 28.53 4.86
N THR A 832 -6.19 29.60 4.08
CA THR A 832 -7.53 30.18 3.86
C THR A 832 -7.66 30.89 2.51
N MET A 833 -8.90 31.15 2.09
CA MET A 833 -9.24 32.11 1.04
C MET A 833 -9.49 33.47 1.71
N LEU A 834 -8.61 34.46 1.49
CA LEU A 834 -8.76 35.80 2.07
C LEU A 834 -9.86 36.59 1.33
N ASP A 835 -11.01 36.73 1.97
CA ASP A 835 -12.11 37.61 1.53
C ASP A 835 -12.42 38.66 2.62
N LYS A 836 -13.13 39.73 2.27
CA LYS A 836 -13.44 40.84 3.20
C LYS A 836 -14.59 40.54 4.18
N LYS A 837 -15.20 39.35 4.15
CA LYS A 837 -16.43 39.02 4.89
C LYS A 837 -16.25 37.91 5.94
N THR A 838 -15.16 37.17 5.91
CA THR A 838 -14.91 36.05 6.82
C THR A 838 -14.50 36.45 8.24
N LEU A 839 -13.84 37.61 8.44
CA LEU A 839 -13.39 38.04 9.78
C LEU A 839 -14.53 38.35 10.77
N PRO A 840 -15.56 39.15 10.45
CA PRO A 840 -16.61 39.50 11.42
C PRO A 840 -17.34 38.28 12.01
N ARG A 841 -17.57 37.26 11.19
CA ARG A 841 -18.22 36.01 11.58
C ARG A 841 -17.42 35.23 12.66
N PHE A 842 -16.09 35.33 12.62
CA PHE A 842 -15.21 34.71 13.62
C PHE A 842 -15.24 35.45 14.97
N ALA A 843 -15.64 36.73 14.97
CA ALA A 843 -15.88 37.51 16.18
C ALA A 843 -17.27 37.25 16.79
N GLU A 844 -18.29 36.96 15.97
CA GLU A 844 -19.60 36.50 16.47
C GLU A 844 -19.50 35.15 17.19
N GLU A 845 -18.74 34.20 16.64
CA GLU A 845 -18.58 32.85 17.21
C GLU A 845 -17.85 32.87 18.57
N THR A 846 -17.00 33.88 18.85
CA THR A 846 -16.31 34.03 20.15
C THR A 846 -17.20 34.63 21.24
N GLY A 847 -18.11 35.55 20.91
CA GLY A 847 -19.05 36.14 21.89
C GLY A 847 -20.06 35.16 22.49
N VAL A 848 -20.25 33.98 21.87
CA VAL A 848 -21.06 32.88 22.42
C VAL A 848 -20.34 32.16 23.57
N VAL A 849 -19.01 32.06 23.49
CA VAL A 849 -18.18 31.34 24.48
C VAL A 849 -18.12 32.10 25.81
N GLN A 850 -17.95 33.42 25.76
CA GLN A 850 -17.91 34.27 26.97
C GLN A 850 -19.18 34.12 27.82
N LYS A 851 -20.37 34.09 27.20
CA LYS A 851 -21.65 33.90 27.90
C LYS A 851 -21.75 32.59 28.68
N TRP A 852 -21.18 31.50 28.14
CA TRP A 852 -21.14 30.20 28.82
C TRP A 852 -20.27 30.25 30.08
N GLN A 853 -19.15 30.98 30.01
CA GLN A 853 -18.20 31.13 31.11
C GLN A 853 -18.75 32.03 32.22
N GLU A 854 -19.51 33.08 31.88
CA GLU A 854 -20.25 33.91 32.84
C GLU A 854 -21.29 33.07 33.61
N GLN A 855 -22.06 32.23 32.92
CA GLN A 855 -23.06 31.36 33.55
C GLN A 855 -22.45 30.35 34.53
N ILE A 856 -21.36 29.66 34.15
CA ILE A 856 -20.72 28.68 35.04
C ILE A 856 -20.07 29.37 36.26
N LYS A 857 -19.41 30.53 36.07
CA LYS A 857 -18.89 31.32 37.19
C LYS A 857 -20.01 31.75 38.15
N PHE A 858 -21.15 32.23 37.63
CA PHE A 858 -22.29 32.63 38.45
C PHE A 858 -22.87 31.49 39.29
N VAL A 859 -23.03 30.29 38.71
CA VAL A 859 -23.66 29.15 39.39
C VAL A 859 -22.75 28.48 40.43
N PHE A 860 -21.44 28.40 40.16
CA PHE A 860 -20.53 27.54 40.96
C PHE A 860 -19.55 28.30 41.86
N THR A 861 -19.29 29.60 41.67
CA THR A 861 -18.39 30.37 42.56
C THR A 861 -18.88 30.40 44.02
N PRO A 862 -20.17 30.66 44.32
CA PRO A 862 -20.68 30.64 45.70
C PRO A 862 -20.50 29.26 46.40
N LYS A 863 -20.39 28.19 45.61
CA LYS A 863 -20.25 26.80 46.07
C LYS A 863 -18.79 26.36 46.25
N ILE A 864 -17.84 27.19 45.83
CA ILE A 864 -16.41 27.09 46.17
C ILE A 864 -16.12 27.89 47.44
N GLU A 865 -16.74 29.07 47.57
CA GLU A 865 -16.50 30.01 48.68
C GLU A 865 -17.15 29.55 49.99
N ASN A 866 -18.30 28.86 49.95
CA ASN A 866 -18.87 28.20 51.12
C ASN A 866 -18.51 26.69 51.16
N SER A 867 -17.69 26.31 52.15
CA SER A 867 -17.23 24.92 52.39
C SER A 867 -18.30 23.94 52.86
N GLU A 868 -19.53 24.40 53.16
CA GLU A 868 -20.65 23.52 53.51
C GLU A 868 -21.18 22.76 52.28
N TYR A 869 -21.10 23.31 51.06
CA TYR A 869 -21.59 22.67 49.84
C TYR A 869 -20.87 21.37 49.52
N LYS A 870 -21.66 20.31 49.35
CA LYS A 870 -21.20 18.93 49.16
C LYS A 870 -21.62 18.41 47.79
N PHE A 871 -20.77 17.58 47.19
CA PHE A 871 -20.96 17.03 45.85
C PHE A 871 -20.66 15.53 45.81
N LYS A 872 -21.42 14.80 45.01
CA LYS A 872 -21.20 13.41 44.61
C LYS A 872 -20.41 13.38 43.32
N ILE A 873 -19.46 12.46 43.15
CA ILE A 873 -18.59 12.42 41.96
C ILE A 873 -18.23 10.99 41.58
N ARG A 874 -18.13 10.70 40.27
CA ARG A 874 -17.73 9.39 39.75
C ARG A 874 -16.22 9.33 39.50
N LYS A 875 -15.59 8.24 39.94
CA LYS A 875 -14.19 7.90 39.62
C LYS A 875 -14.16 6.87 38.49
N LEU A 876 -13.22 7.02 37.57
CA LEU A 876 -12.93 6.05 36.51
C LEU A 876 -11.53 5.44 36.68
N GLY A 877 -11.43 4.18 36.30
CA GLY A 877 -10.26 3.32 36.27
C GLY A 877 -10.69 1.96 35.71
N ASP A 878 -9.72 1.07 35.40
CA ASP A 878 -10.06 -0.20 34.77
C ASP A 878 -10.90 -1.11 35.68
N ASP A 879 -11.93 -1.71 35.08
CA ASP A 879 -12.86 -2.73 35.60
C ASP A 879 -13.82 -2.39 36.77
N ALA A 880 -13.85 -1.17 37.33
CA ALA A 880 -14.96 -0.76 38.22
C ALA A 880 -15.25 0.76 38.27
N TYR A 881 -16.54 1.13 38.31
CA TYR A 881 -17.01 2.51 38.56
C TYR A 881 -17.37 2.71 40.03
N GLU A 882 -16.71 3.66 40.69
CA GLU A 882 -17.00 4.03 42.09
C GLU A 882 -17.60 5.44 42.16
N TRP A 883 -18.64 5.60 42.96
CA TRP A 883 -19.29 6.87 43.27
C TRP A 883 -18.79 7.39 44.62
N ILE A 884 -18.55 8.69 44.74
CA ILE A 884 -17.73 9.30 45.78
C ILE A 884 -18.41 10.60 46.33
N GLU A 885 -18.98 10.59 47.56
CA GLU A 885 -19.91 11.62 48.16
C GLU A 885 -19.30 12.94 48.61
N ASN A 886 -20.08 13.81 49.28
CA ASN A 886 -19.61 14.75 50.32
C ASN A 886 -18.46 15.72 49.93
N CYS A 887 -18.19 15.87 48.64
CA CYS A 887 -17.03 16.57 48.12
C CYS A 887 -17.22 18.08 48.18
N THR A 888 -16.23 18.85 48.65
CA THR A 888 -16.27 20.31 48.43
C THR A 888 -15.61 20.65 47.10
N LEU A 889 -16.32 21.34 46.22
CA LEU A 889 -15.79 21.87 44.96
C LEU A 889 -14.65 22.87 45.28
N LYS A 890 -13.49 22.69 44.65
CA LYS A 890 -12.29 23.52 44.86
C LYS A 890 -12.02 24.46 43.71
N SER A 891 -12.28 24.04 42.47
CA SER A 891 -12.16 24.92 41.30
C SER A 891 -12.95 24.43 40.08
N ILE A 892 -13.43 25.40 39.31
CA ILE A 892 -14.08 25.27 38.00
C ILE A 892 -13.00 25.28 36.90
N PRO A 893 -13.17 24.56 35.78
CA PRO A 893 -12.24 24.63 34.65
C PRO A 893 -12.17 26.01 33.98
N ASN A 894 -10.97 26.36 33.52
CA ASN A 894 -10.67 27.50 32.66
C ASN A 894 -9.38 27.11 31.89
N PRO A 895 -9.27 27.17 30.54
CA PRO A 895 -10.16 27.76 29.52
C PRO A 895 -11.31 26.83 29.05
N PRO A 896 -12.27 27.29 28.21
CA PRO A 896 -13.59 26.67 28.07
C PRO A 896 -13.63 25.40 27.20
N GLU A 897 -12.52 24.98 26.59
CA GLU A 897 -12.42 23.71 25.84
C GLU A 897 -12.35 22.47 26.76
N ARG A 898 -12.31 22.65 28.10
CA ARG A 898 -12.35 21.57 29.09
C ARG A 898 -13.54 21.71 30.03
N THR A 899 -14.26 20.61 30.24
CA THR A 899 -15.48 20.56 31.05
C THR A 899 -15.27 19.90 32.42
N SER A 900 -14.03 19.83 32.90
CA SER A 900 -13.59 19.04 34.07
C SER A 900 -13.37 19.91 35.33
N PHE A 901 -14.13 19.65 36.39
CA PHE A 901 -14.12 20.35 37.68
C PHE A 901 -13.28 19.59 38.72
N ILE A 902 -12.82 20.27 39.79
CA ILE A 902 -11.88 19.74 40.81
C ILE A 902 -12.49 19.85 42.22
N PHE A 903 -12.44 18.78 43.03
CA PHE A 903 -13.18 18.66 44.31
C PHE A 903 -12.42 17.89 45.42
N THR A 904 -12.95 17.86 46.67
CA THR A 904 -12.39 17.46 48.03
C THR A 904 -13.00 16.22 48.71
N THR A 905 -12.37 15.62 49.76
CA THR A 905 -12.65 14.38 50.58
C THR A 905 -12.99 14.72 52.07
N PRO A 906 -13.13 13.70 52.97
CA PRO A 906 -12.91 13.78 54.41
C PRO A 906 -11.53 13.19 54.83
N LYS A 907 -10.60 12.92 53.90
CA LYS A 907 -9.37 12.06 53.98
C LYS A 907 -8.12 12.66 53.33
N ASN A 908 -8.33 13.58 52.41
CA ASN A 908 -7.49 14.13 51.34
C ASN A 908 -7.00 13.18 50.21
N THR A 909 -7.47 13.35 48.94
CA THR A 909 -6.96 12.75 47.65
C THR A 909 -7.50 13.44 46.33
N ILE A 910 -6.75 14.27 45.56
CA ILE A 910 -7.29 15.03 44.37
C ILE A 910 -7.68 14.17 43.16
N LEU A 911 -8.94 14.30 42.71
CA LEU A 911 -9.37 13.88 41.37
C LEU A 911 -10.19 14.99 40.64
N THR A 912 -10.35 14.80 39.32
CA THR A 912 -11.06 15.68 38.37
C THR A 912 -12.29 14.96 37.77
N SER A 913 -13.37 15.68 37.46
CA SER A 913 -14.61 15.08 36.93
C SER A 913 -15.36 16.00 35.95
N HIS A 914 -15.97 15.47 34.89
CA HIS A 914 -16.71 16.29 33.93
C HIS A 914 -18.10 16.71 34.44
N LEU A 915 -18.71 17.74 33.83
CA LEU A 915 -20.03 18.30 34.20
C LEU A 915 -21.17 17.26 34.34
N GLY A 916 -21.12 16.17 33.56
CA GLY A 916 -22.10 15.07 33.62
C GLY A 916 -21.72 13.90 34.53
N GLU A 917 -20.70 14.07 35.38
CA GLU A 917 -20.10 13.01 36.21
C GLU A 917 -20.06 13.37 37.70
N PHE A 918 -20.62 14.52 38.07
CA PHE A 918 -20.88 14.92 39.45
C PHE A 918 -22.33 15.39 39.65
N GLU A 919 -22.78 15.38 40.90
CA GLU A 919 -24.11 15.78 41.35
C GLU A 919 -23.94 16.62 42.64
N GLU A 920 -24.85 17.54 42.92
CA GLU A 920 -24.87 18.32 44.18
C GLU A 920 -25.71 17.57 45.25
N MET A 921 -25.38 17.73 46.53
CA MET A 921 -26.12 17.15 47.65
C MET A 921 -26.76 18.20 48.56
#